data_AF-A0A8H7K2T5-F1
#
_entry.id   AF-A0A8H7K2T5-F1
#
_cell.length_a   1.000
_cell.length_b   1.000
_cell.length_c   1.000
_cell.angle_alpha   90.00
_cell.angle_beta   90.00
_cell.angle_gamma   90.00
#
_symmetry.space_group_name_H-M   'P 1'
#
loop_
_entity.id
_entity.type
_entity.pdbx_description
1 polymer ?
#
loop_
_entity_poly.entity_id
_entity_poly.type
_entity_poly.pdbx_seq_one_letter_code
_entity_poly.pdbx_strand_id
1 'polypeptide(L)'
;MTTEKAGNDAQVVSTPDKNEIDTKTELSVAEGQADLDVEDVVNAAEQHEFSAEQLRKLLWKVDRILLPAMWVASGTQFADKVSIATQATFGLREDTGLVGQQYSWLTTIFYISFLVSEGPANYVLQRLALGPTVAISMFIWGVIVLCIAFAQNFTQLMVLRFLQGVAECTTYPALLILTASFYTKREHAMRSVIWGSSNSGMDIITSLINYGIGMEAQKHPGGLAAWRGISLFLGSLTIVLSFITYYVFGTPREVRWLNPEEKRMVAIRIVDSQTGTDAQKRAEWKWDQVKVAIKDPQTYFLFFLVLVNSIPNGVLFMMASVVPSFVGMLALALLPKTGYLWARWAMFLITIFGNVAGPLIWTLVPSNIAGRTKKSVTSTVLFVAYCAGNSIGAQVFRAQDAPLYIPAIVVCSTMYGLEIVIMICWRAYYMWENKRRDKAVEAMGLTKQEAEHQGRLNAEMDMTDYENIHFRYTLVTYLTAGYPSIEASVEILLGLQAGGAGTSLHSNRLLDSQLANLTDVIELGVPFTDPIADGPTIQRANTEALSSGVTIRVVLELVRDARSKGLTTPVLLMGYYNPFLTYGEKRLLQECKEVGINGFIVVDLPPEEAVTFRDFCAQEGLSYIPLISPATSDHRMKLLCKLADSFIYIVSRMGVTGATGTLSASLPELLARVKRYSANVPLAVGFGVSTREHFLDLAKIADAVVIGSKIIEIVSQAPAGVQAKKVQQFCAQVSGRSETSSHSITSGLTMSENTPDDLQSKNGEVRVNSTRLDDVELRRVADEDPLDVCENILPPRFGEFGGQYVPESLVDCLTQLEVGFSKVKDDADFWEEYRSYYDYIGRPSRLHLAKRLTEHTGGANIYLKREDLNHTGSHKINNALGQVLLARRLGKTEIIADTGAGQHGVATATICALFGMKCTIYMGAEDARRQALNVFRIKLLGAQVFVVEAGTKTLRDAVNEALRAWVANLDTTHFVIGSAIGPHPFPLIVRTFQSVIGNETKQQMLELTGRLPDAVVACVGGGSNAAGIFYPFSCDPSVALLGIEAAGDGLNTARHSATLTTGSKGVLHGVRTYVLQNEHGQILDTHSISAGLDYPGVGPELSFWKDSQRVTYQAASNVAALSGFRLMSQLEGIIPALESSHAIYGAIELAKSMPKGKNIVICLSGRGDKDVQNVADELPKLGPQIGWDLRF
;
A
#
# COMPACT_ATOMS: atom_id res chain seq x y z
N MET A 1 64.07 -37.69 28.88
CA MET A 1 65.10 -36.64 28.93
C MET A 1 64.47 -35.39 28.34
N THR A 2 64.34 -34.24 29.01
CA THR A 2 64.58 -33.82 30.42
C THR A 2 63.67 -32.59 30.62
N THR A 3 62.77 -32.51 31.61
CA THR A 3 63.02 -31.94 32.97
C THR A 3 63.81 -30.62 32.95
N GLU A 4 63.37 -29.52 33.58
CA GLU A 4 62.42 -29.36 34.70
C GLU A 4 61.83 -27.91 34.80
N LYS A 5 60.80 -27.74 35.65
CA LYS A 5 60.37 -26.58 36.52
C LYS A 5 60.86 -25.12 36.25
N ALA A 6 60.22 -24.06 36.75
CA ALA A 6 58.86 -23.74 37.24
C ALA A 6 58.85 -22.24 37.68
N GLY A 7 57.67 -21.61 37.83
CA GLY A 7 57.59 -20.28 38.47
C GLY A 7 56.21 -19.62 38.38
N ASN A 8 55.59 -19.34 39.53
CA ASN A 8 54.48 -18.39 39.65
C ASN A 8 55.04 -16.98 39.86
N ASP A 9 54.32 -15.93 39.46
CA ASP A 9 53.38 -15.23 40.37
C ASP A 9 52.64 -14.09 39.65
N ALA A 10 51.54 -13.64 40.25
CA ALA A 10 50.69 -12.59 39.70
C ALA A 10 50.98 -11.23 40.36
N GLN A 11 50.79 -10.13 39.61
CA GLN A 11 50.58 -8.82 40.22
C GLN A 11 49.60 -7.96 39.43
N VAL A 12 48.85 -7.15 40.17
CA VAL A 12 47.79 -6.26 39.69
C VAL A 12 48.39 -4.92 39.27
N VAL A 13 47.87 -4.32 38.20
CA VAL A 13 48.11 -2.90 37.87
C VAL A 13 46.77 -2.17 37.89
N SER A 14 46.68 -1.11 38.69
CA SER A 14 45.51 -0.26 38.86
C SER A 14 45.49 0.91 37.87
N THR A 15 44.32 1.46 37.62
CA THR A 15 44.13 2.73 36.91
C THR A 15 44.71 3.93 37.70
N PRO A 16 45.19 4.97 37.00
CA PRO A 16 45.17 6.35 37.46
C PRO A 16 44.03 7.15 36.78
N ASP A 17 43.53 8.18 37.46
CA ASP A 17 42.41 9.03 37.00
C ASP A 17 42.91 10.38 36.45
N LYS A 18 41.98 11.20 35.95
CA LYS A 18 42.15 12.46 35.21
C LYS A 18 43.00 13.52 35.93
N ASN A 19 43.65 14.35 35.12
CA ASN A 19 43.62 15.81 35.31
C ASN A 19 43.82 16.55 33.97
N GLU A 20 43.56 17.85 33.97
CA GLU A 20 43.25 18.67 32.78
C GLU A 20 44.33 19.76 32.52
N ILE A 21 44.22 20.48 31.39
CA ILE A 21 45.03 21.65 30.97
C ILE A 21 46.45 21.26 30.48
N ASP A 22 46.78 21.46 29.20
CA ASP A 22 47.04 22.79 28.63
C ASP A 22 46.63 22.96 27.15
N THR A 23 46.53 24.20 26.66
CA THR A 23 46.14 24.53 25.28
C THR A 23 47.04 25.60 24.64
N LYS A 24 47.41 25.35 23.38
CA LYS A 24 48.31 26.13 22.51
C LYS A 24 49.79 26.03 22.91
N THR A 25 50.56 25.23 22.17
CA THR A 25 51.61 25.74 21.25
C THR A 25 52.23 24.57 20.47
N GLU A 26 51.67 24.27 19.30
CA GLU A 26 52.44 23.78 18.13
C GLU A 26 51.51 23.83 16.90
N LEU A 27 51.64 24.89 16.09
CA LEU A 27 50.76 25.15 14.95
C LEU A 27 51.55 25.72 13.77
N SER A 28 52.45 24.90 13.22
CA SER A 28 53.19 25.24 11.99
C SER A 28 53.70 24.00 11.23
N VAL A 29 53.31 23.90 9.96
CA VAL A 29 53.91 23.05 8.90
C VAL A 29 53.72 21.52 9.01
N ALA A 30 52.49 21.06 8.79
CA ALA A 30 52.21 19.95 7.85
C ALA A 30 50.74 19.98 7.42
N GLU A 31 50.44 20.20 6.13
CA GLU A 31 49.08 20.10 5.57
C GLU A 31 48.69 18.62 5.34
N GLY A 32 48.54 17.88 6.43
CA GLY A 32 48.06 16.50 6.42
C GLY A 32 46.54 16.44 6.26
N GLN A 33 46.04 15.73 5.24
CA GLN A 33 44.63 15.37 5.19
C GLN A 33 44.33 14.42 6.36
N ALA A 34 43.41 14.80 7.25
CA ALA A 34 42.93 13.88 8.28
C ALA A 34 42.26 12.67 7.62
N ASP A 35 42.78 11.47 7.90
CA ASP A 35 42.05 10.24 7.64
C ASP A 35 40.79 10.25 8.53
N LEU A 36 39.63 9.94 7.95
CA LEU A 36 38.40 9.78 8.73
C LEU A 36 38.43 8.39 9.35
N ASP A 37 38.18 8.29 10.65
CA ASP A 37 38.04 6.99 11.29
C ASP A 37 36.74 6.33 10.79
N VAL A 38 36.81 5.03 10.55
CA VAL A 38 35.66 4.24 10.10
C VAL A 38 34.64 4.09 11.21
N GLU A 39 35.09 3.97 12.46
CA GLU A 39 34.19 3.87 13.60
C GLU A 39 33.49 5.23 13.86
N ASP A 40 34.21 6.36 13.73
CA ASP A 40 33.63 7.71 13.74
C ASP A 40 32.60 7.91 12.62
N VAL A 41 32.92 7.54 11.37
CA VAL A 41 32.01 7.73 10.22
C VAL A 41 30.78 6.82 10.29
N VAL A 42 30.90 5.58 10.79
CA VAL A 42 29.74 4.69 11.04
C VAL A 42 28.89 5.24 12.19
N ASN A 43 29.50 5.61 13.32
CA ASN A 43 28.79 6.18 14.46
C ASN A 43 28.09 7.51 14.11
N ALA A 44 28.72 8.37 13.31
CA ALA A 44 28.14 9.62 12.81
C ALA A 44 26.94 9.41 11.88
N ALA A 45 26.96 8.35 11.06
CA ALA A 45 25.81 7.94 10.25
C ALA A 45 24.66 7.45 11.14
N GLU A 46 24.96 6.59 12.13
CA GLU A 46 23.98 6.06 13.09
C GLU A 46 23.38 7.19 13.97
N GLN A 47 24.19 8.16 14.39
CA GLN A 47 23.78 9.35 15.16
C GLN A 47 23.13 10.46 14.32
N HIS A 48 23.02 10.30 12.99
CA HIS A 48 22.41 11.27 12.08
C HIS A 48 23.03 12.69 12.16
N GLU A 49 24.37 12.80 12.18
CA GLU A 49 25.12 14.06 12.38
C GLU A 49 24.69 15.21 11.43
N PHE A 50 24.23 14.88 10.22
CA PHE A 50 23.85 15.86 9.18
C PHE A 50 22.39 15.68 8.73
N SER A 51 21.67 16.80 8.61
CA SER A 51 20.27 16.78 8.21
C SER A 51 20.07 16.32 6.76
N ALA A 52 18.92 15.69 6.48
CA ALA A 52 18.55 15.24 5.15
C ALA A 52 18.55 16.39 4.10
N GLU A 53 18.34 17.64 4.50
CA GLU A 53 18.43 18.79 3.60
C GLU A 53 19.88 19.14 3.22
N GLN A 54 20.82 19.07 4.16
CA GLN A 54 22.27 19.22 3.88
C GLN A 54 22.75 18.12 2.93
N LEU A 55 22.40 16.86 3.23
CA LEU A 55 22.76 15.71 2.41
C LEU A 55 22.14 15.78 0.99
N ARG A 56 20.93 16.33 0.85
CA ARG A 56 20.29 16.59 -0.45
C ARG A 56 20.95 17.74 -1.22
N LYS A 57 21.35 18.84 -0.55
CA LYS A 57 22.10 19.95 -1.17
C LYS A 57 23.46 19.48 -1.68
N LEU A 58 24.16 18.65 -0.91
CA LEU A 58 25.41 18.01 -1.31
C LEU A 58 25.24 17.10 -2.54
N LEU A 59 24.22 16.24 -2.55
CA LEU A 59 23.93 15.40 -3.72
C LEU A 59 23.70 16.24 -4.98
N TRP A 60 22.94 17.33 -4.89
CA TRP A 60 22.74 18.26 -6.02
C TRP A 60 24.03 18.96 -6.48
N LYS A 61 24.99 19.22 -5.58
CA LYS A 61 26.32 19.73 -5.93
C LYS A 61 27.12 18.67 -6.70
N VAL A 62 27.13 17.43 -6.22
CA VAL A 62 27.82 16.28 -6.82
C VAL A 62 27.23 15.96 -8.21
N ASP A 63 25.92 15.75 -8.32
CA ASP A 63 25.24 15.43 -9.59
C ASP A 63 25.50 16.52 -10.66
N ARG A 64 25.55 17.82 -10.27
CA ARG A 64 25.82 18.95 -11.20
C ARG A 64 27.27 19.06 -11.67
N ILE A 65 28.24 18.65 -10.86
CA ILE A 65 29.67 18.76 -11.18
C ILE A 65 30.14 17.48 -11.90
N LEU A 66 29.78 16.32 -11.36
CA LEU A 66 30.39 15.06 -11.75
C LEU A 66 29.68 14.44 -12.97
N LEU A 67 28.34 14.35 -13.00
CA LEU A 67 27.65 13.68 -14.11
C LEU A 67 27.90 14.31 -15.50
N PRO A 68 27.91 15.65 -15.68
CA PRO A 68 28.22 16.23 -16.99
C PRO A 68 29.65 15.93 -17.44
N ALA A 69 30.63 15.98 -16.53
CA ALA A 69 32.02 15.66 -16.84
C ALA A 69 32.20 14.17 -17.17
N MET A 70 31.53 13.28 -16.43
CA MET A 70 31.48 11.84 -16.72
C MET A 70 30.88 11.58 -18.11
N TRP A 71 29.71 12.16 -18.41
CA TRP A 71 29.00 12.01 -19.67
C TRP A 71 29.84 12.47 -20.87
N VAL A 72 30.52 13.61 -20.77
CA VAL A 72 31.36 14.10 -21.86
C VAL A 72 32.61 13.23 -22.03
N ALA A 73 33.23 12.75 -20.94
CA ALA A 73 34.38 11.85 -21.01
C ALA A 73 34.05 10.48 -21.66
N SER A 74 32.97 9.80 -21.24
CA SER A 74 32.53 8.56 -21.87
C SER A 74 32.04 8.77 -23.30
N GLY A 75 31.38 9.91 -23.56
CA GLY A 75 30.88 10.30 -24.88
C GLY A 75 32.00 10.47 -25.89
N THR A 76 33.01 11.29 -25.57
CA THR A 76 34.19 11.47 -26.45
C THR A 76 34.92 10.15 -26.66
N GLN A 77 35.04 9.30 -25.62
CA GLN A 77 35.66 7.98 -25.81
C GLN A 77 34.85 7.05 -26.73
N PHE A 78 33.51 7.15 -26.71
CA PHE A 78 32.68 6.41 -27.66
C PHE A 78 32.80 6.95 -29.09
N ALA A 79 32.80 8.28 -29.25
CA ALA A 79 32.98 8.93 -30.54
C ALA A 79 34.33 8.56 -31.20
N ASP A 80 35.42 8.53 -30.44
CA ASP A 80 36.75 8.14 -30.93
C ASP A 80 36.81 6.68 -31.39
N LYS A 81 36.04 5.78 -30.76
CA LYS A 81 35.91 4.36 -31.17
C LYS A 81 35.10 4.19 -32.45
N VAL A 82 34.03 4.97 -32.63
CA VAL A 82 33.14 4.89 -33.81
C VAL A 82 33.68 5.65 -35.01
N SER A 83 34.41 6.75 -34.80
CA SER A 83 34.84 7.68 -35.85
C SER A 83 35.65 7.04 -36.99
N ILE A 84 36.39 5.96 -36.72
CA ILE A 84 37.15 5.20 -37.73
C ILE A 84 36.26 4.70 -38.88
N ALA A 85 34.99 4.40 -38.61
CA ALA A 85 34.01 4.00 -39.63
C ALA A 85 33.56 5.19 -40.49
N THR A 86 33.28 6.33 -39.86
CA THR A 86 32.96 7.59 -40.54
C THR A 86 34.13 8.09 -41.39
N GLN A 87 35.35 7.99 -40.88
CA GLN A 87 36.59 8.29 -41.60
C GLN A 87 36.77 7.38 -42.83
N ALA A 88 36.45 6.09 -42.72
CA ALA A 88 36.44 5.16 -43.85
C ALA A 88 35.36 5.45 -44.91
N THR A 89 34.28 6.17 -44.57
CA THR A 89 33.34 6.72 -45.57
C THR A 89 33.80 8.06 -46.17
N PHE A 90 34.80 8.71 -45.57
CA PHE A 90 35.34 10.01 -45.96
C PHE A 90 36.78 9.94 -46.52
N GLY A 91 37.13 8.84 -47.21
CA GLY A 91 38.36 8.73 -47.99
C GLY A 91 39.58 8.12 -47.29
N LEU A 92 39.48 7.70 -46.02
CA LEU A 92 40.62 7.13 -45.27
C LEU A 92 41.24 5.91 -45.98
N ARG A 93 40.43 5.04 -46.61
CA ARG A 93 40.91 3.81 -47.23
C ARG A 93 41.70 4.11 -48.51
N GLU A 94 41.22 5.07 -49.27
CA GLU A 94 41.76 5.55 -50.52
C GLU A 94 43.07 6.32 -50.28
N ASP A 95 43.08 7.25 -49.32
CA ASP A 95 44.24 8.07 -48.94
C ASP A 95 45.40 7.29 -48.31
N THR A 96 45.14 6.10 -47.75
CA THR A 96 46.15 5.30 -47.03
C THR A 96 46.34 3.88 -47.59
N GLY A 97 45.72 3.57 -48.73
CA GLY A 97 45.92 2.32 -49.48
C GLY A 97 45.43 1.05 -48.80
N LEU A 98 44.35 1.11 -48.01
CA LEU A 98 43.85 -0.03 -47.23
C LEU A 98 43.17 -1.08 -48.10
N VAL A 99 43.71 -2.31 -48.10
CA VAL A 99 43.20 -3.43 -48.91
C VAL A 99 42.62 -4.58 -48.06
N GLY A 100 41.55 -5.21 -48.56
CA GLY A 100 40.95 -6.39 -47.95
C GLY A 100 40.50 -6.16 -46.50
N GLN A 101 40.98 -6.99 -45.57
CA GLN A 101 40.66 -6.91 -44.15
C GLN A 101 41.52 -5.89 -43.36
N GLN A 102 42.45 -5.16 -43.98
CA GLN A 102 43.31 -4.19 -43.28
C GLN A 102 42.51 -3.16 -42.48
N TYR A 103 41.37 -2.69 -43.00
CA TYR A 103 40.45 -1.81 -42.27
C TYR A 103 39.94 -2.47 -40.96
N SER A 104 39.47 -3.73 -41.00
CA SER A 104 39.01 -4.43 -39.80
C SER A 104 40.13 -4.61 -38.76
N TRP A 105 41.38 -4.77 -39.21
CA TRP A 105 42.54 -4.84 -38.32
C TRP A 105 42.79 -3.56 -37.53
N LEU A 106 42.46 -2.37 -38.05
CA LEU A 106 42.55 -1.09 -37.31
C LEU A 106 41.58 -1.01 -36.12
N THR A 107 40.47 -1.74 -36.19
CA THR A 107 39.54 -1.92 -35.07
C THR A 107 40.01 -3.05 -34.14
N THR A 108 40.43 -4.19 -34.71
CA THR A 108 40.88 -5.35 -33.92
C THR A 108 42.15 -5.06 -33.09
N ILE A 109 43.14 -4.34 -33.62
CA ILE A 109 44.40 -4.06 -32.90
C ILE A 109 44.19 -3.15 -31.69
N PHE A 110 43.30 -2.16 -31.83
CA PHE A 110 42.89 -1.27 -30.75
C PHE A 110 42.31 -2.08 -29.58
N TYR A 111 41.33 -2.95 -29.84
CA TYR A 111 40.73 -3.76 -28.78
C TYR A 111 41.69 -4.79 -28.17
N ILE A 112 42.63 -5.35 -28.95
CA ILE A 112 43.71 -6.20 -28.40
C ILE A 112 44.61 -5.41 -27.44
N SER A 113 45.03 -4.19 -27.83
CA SER A 113 45.91 -3.34 -27.01
C SER A 113 45.23 -2.85 -25.72
N PHE A 114 43.94 -2.52 -25.80
CA PHE A 114 43.07 -2.16 -24.68
C PHE A 114 42.97 -3.35 -23.70
N LEU A 115 42.62 -4.54 -24.20
CA LEU A 115 42.49 -5.79 -23.43
C LEU A 115 43.75 -6.13 -22.62
N VAL A 116 44.93 -6.01 -23.22
CA VAL A 116 46.21 -6.32 -22.56
C VAL A 116 46.59 -5.24 -21.54
N SER A 117 46.17 -3.99 -21.75
CA SER A 117 46.50 -2.86 -20.87
C SER A 117 45.54 -2.70 -19.68
N GLU A 118 44.32 -3.22 -19.80
CA GLU A 118 43.22 -3.09 -18.84
C GLU A 118 43.61 -3.46 -17.39
N GLY A 119 44.28 -4.60 -17.20
CA GLY A 119 44.74 -5.07 -15.88
C GLY A 119 45.82 -4.19 -15.25
N PRO A 120 46.95 -3.95 -15.96
CA PRO A 120 47.96 -2.97 -15.54
C PRO A 120 47.40 -1.57 -15.25
N ALA A 121 46.45 -1.09 -16.06
CA ALA A 121 45.80 0.21 -15.86
C ALA A 121 44.94 0.25 -14.58
N ASN A 122 44.12 -0.77 -14.33
CA ASN A 122 43.34 -0.90 -13.10
C ASN A 122 44.23 -0.99 -11.84
N TYR A 123 45.39 -1.68 -11.94
CA TYR A 123 46.39 -1.73 -10.87
C TYR A 123 47.02 -0.36 -10.58
N VAL A 124 47.28 0.45 -11.62
CA VAL A 124 47.77 1.83 -11.47
C VAL A 124 46.69 2.74 -10.86
N LEU A 125 45.43 2.64 -11.30
CA LEU A 125 44.29 3.41 -10.80
C LEU A 125 43.97 3.18 -9.31
N GLN A 126 44.40 2.07 -8.70
CA GLN A 126 44.29 1.85 -7.26
C GLN A 126 45.47 2.45 -6.45
N ARG A 127 46.61 2.73 -7.09
CA ARG A 127 47.86 3.15 -6.41
C ARG A 127 48.19 4.62 -6.57
N LEU A 128 47.86 5.19 -7.72
CA LEU A 128 48.00 6.62 -8.04
C LEU A 128 46.65 7.33 -7.88
N ALA A 129 46.67 8.66 -7.86
CA ALA A 129 45.44 9.43 -7.69
C ALA A 129 44.56 9.32 -8.94
N LEU A 130 43.25 9.07 -8.78
CA LEU A 130 42.36 8.72 -9.89
C LEU A 130 42.26 9.86 -10.91
N GLY A 131 41.95 11.08 -10.46
CA GLY A 131 41.79 12.26 -11.34
C GLY A 131 43.01 12.52 -12.23
N PRO A 132 44.21 12.74 -11.65
CA PRO A 132 45.45 12.93 -12.41
C PRO A 132 45.80 11.76 -13.33
N THR A 133 45.55 10.51 -12.92
CA THR A 133 45.87 9.32 -13.73
C THR A 133 45.02 9.29 -15.01
N VAL A 134 43.70 9.46 -14.88
CA VAL A 134 42.79 9.50 -16.04
C VAL A 134 43.08 10.72 -16.92
N ALA A 135 43.36 11.89 -16.32
CA ALA A 135 43.72 13.09 -17.07
C ALA A 135 44.99 12.90 -17.92
N ILE A 136 46.06 12.33 -17.37
CA ILE A 136 47.30 12.05 -18.12
C ILE A 136 47.02 11.05 -19.26
N SER A 137 46.22 10.01 -18.99
CA SER A 137 45.83 9.03 -20.02
C SER A 137 45.02 9.67 -21.15
N MET A 138 44.06 10.54 -20.82
CA MET A 138 43.29 11.33 -21.80
C MET A 138 44.16 12.28 -22.62
N PHE A 139 45.12 12.96 -22.00
CA PHE A 139 46.04 13.84 -22.73
C PHE A 139 46.87 13.06 -23.76
N ILE A 140 47.41 11.91 -23.36
CA ILE A 140 48.19 11.02 -24.24
C ILE A 140 47.31 10.45 -25.37
N TRP A 141 46.10 9.97 -25.04
CA TRP A 141 45.09 9.51 -26.02
C TRP A 141 44.77 10.60 -27.05
N GLY A 142 44.45 11.84 -26.62
CA GLY A 142 44.13 12.93 -27.52
C GLY A 142 45.28 13.30 -28.47
N VAL A 143 46.53 13.30 -27.98
CA VAL A 143 47.73 13.49 -28.83
C VAL A 143 47.88 12.38 -29.87
N ILE A 144 47.64 11.11 -29.50
CA ILE A 144 47.68 9.98 -30.44
C ILE A 144 46.61 10.13 -31.53
N VAL A 145 45.41 10.61 -31.18
CA VAL A 145 44.32 10.84 -32.14
C VAL A 145 44.62 12.01 -33.08
N LEU A 146 45.26 13.08 -32.61
CA LEU A 146 45.80 14.12 -33.51
C LEU A 146 46.79 13.54 -34.53
N CYS A 147 47.66 12.61 -34.10
CA CYS A 147 48.63 11.96 -35.01
C CYS A 147 47.97 11.10 -36.09
N ILE A 148 46.73 10.60 -35.91
CA ILE A 148 46.02 9.82 -36.94
C ILE A 148 45.80 10.65 -38.21
N ALA A 149 45.55 11.96 -38.08
CA ALA A 149 45.38 12.87 -39.22
C ALA A 149 46.59 12.89 -40.18
N PHE A 150 47.78 12.54 -39.70
CA PHE A 150 49.03 12.57 -40.47
C PHE A 150 49.45 11.19 -41.01
N ALA A 151 48.66 10.14 -40.77
CA ALA A 151 48.94 8.82 -41.28
C ALA A 151 48.79 8.73 -42.81
N GLN A 152 49.65 7.92 -43.42
CA GLN A 152 49.79 7.73 -44.87
C GLN A 152 49.66 6.27 -45.31
N ASN A 153 49.67 5.31 -44.37
CA ASN A 153 49.64 3.88 -44.66
C ASN A 153 49.12 3.04 -43.48
N PHE A 154 48.75 1.79 -43.80
CA PHE A 154 48.31 0.78 -42.83
C PHE A 154 49.22 0.63 -41.60
N THR A 155 50.54 0.63 -41.76
CA THR A 155 51.49 0.43 -40.64
C THR A 155 51.43 1.56 -39.63
N GLN A 156 51.39 2.82 -40.09
CA GLN A 156 51.23 3.99 -39.22
C GLN A 156 49.88 3.96 -38.48
N LEU A 157 48.79 3.64 -39.19
CA LEU A 157 47.46 3.50 -38.59
C LEU A 157 47.41 2.38 -37.54
N MET A 158 48.04 1.22 -37.81
CA MET A 158 48.11 0.10 -36.85
C MET A 158 48.85 0.48 -35.56
N VAL A 159 49.98 1.18 -35.67
CA VAL A 159 50.75 1.64 -34.50
C VAL A 159 49.96 2.67 -33.69
N LEU A 160 49.35 3.66 -34.35
CA LEU A 160 48.55 4.68 -33.66
C LEU A 160 47.30 4.07 -32.99
N ARG A 161 46.61 3.14 -33.65
CA ARG A 161 45.45 2.44 -33.06
C ARG A 161 45.82 1.51 -31.91
N PHE A 162 47.01 0.90 -31.93
CA PHE A 162 47.56 0.17 -30.78
C PHE A 162 47.83 1.14 -29.60
N LEU A 163 48.55 2.23 -29.83
CA LEU A 163 48.86 3.21 -28.77
C LEU A 163 47.59 3.84 -28.19
N GLN A 164 46.59 4.12 -29.03
CA GLN A 164 45.29 4.65 -28.61
C GLN A 164 44.58 3.69 -27.63
N GLY A 165 44.56 2.39 -27.91
CA GLY A 165 43.93 1.40 -27.03
C GLY A 165 44.64 1.24 -25.68
N VAL A 166 45.98 1.38 -25.65
CA VAL A 166 46.75 1.47 -24.40
C VAL A 166 46.35 2.71 -23.59
N ALA A 167 46.26 3.88 -24.23
CA ALA A 167 45.96 5.15 -23.55
C ALA A 167 44.49 5.29 -23.11
N GLU A 168 43.55 4.61 -23.76
CA GLU A 168 42.12 4.72 -23.49
C GLU A 168 41.58 3.83 -22.36
N CYS A 169 42.31 2.79 -21.95
CA CYS A 169 41.77 1.74 -21.08
C CYS A 169 41.43 2.19 -19.64
N THR A 170 42.03 3.27 -19.13
CA THR A 170 41.76 3.78 -17.76
C THR A 170 40.36 4.35 -17.56
N THR A 171 39.73 4.86 -18.62
CA THR A 171 38.65 5.85 -18.49
C THR A 171 37.34 5.25 -17.98
N TYR A 172 36.79 4.22 -18.61
CA TYR A 172 35.55 3.58 -18.13
C TYR A 172 35.66 2.93 -16.75
N PRO A 173 36.76 2.20 -16.40
CA PRO A 173 36.97 1.71 -15.02
C PRO A 173 36.94 2.83 -13.98
N ALA A 174 37.56 3.99 -14.28
CA ALA A 174 37.52 5.14 -13.40
C ALA A 174 36.10 5.73 -13.24
N LEU A 175 35.27 5.74 -14.30
CA LEU A 175 33.86 6.16 -14.20
C LEU A 175 33.03 5.23 -13.30
N LEU A 176 33.31 3.92 -13.30
CA LEU A 176 32.68 2.97 -12.37
C LEU A 176 33.13 3.22 -10.92
N ILE A 177 34.42 3.46 -10.69
CA ILE A 177 34.96 3.81 -9.36
C ILE A 177 34.35 5.14 -8.86
N LEU A 178 34.27 6.17 -9.70
CA LEU A 178 33.60 7.44 -9.38
C LEU A 178 32.12 7.24 -9.03
N THR A 179 31.40 6.40 -9.79
CA THR A 179 29.99 6.09 -9.48
C THR A 179 29.86 5.45 -8.10
N ALA A 180 30.72 4.48 -7.77
CA ALA A 180 30.73 3.81 -6.48
C ALA A 180 31.19 4.73 -5.31
N SER A 181 31.99 5.76 -5.60
CA SER A 181 32.62 6.61 -4.56
C SER A 181 31.83 7.86 -4.19
N PHE A 182 30.76 8.22 -4.91
CA PHE A 182 29.96 9.44 -4.65
C PHE A 182 28.45 9.20 -4.48
N TYR A 183 27.95 8.02 -4.86
CA TYR A 183 26.52 7.72 -4.89
C TYR A 183 26.21 6.43 -4.13
N THR A 184 25.00 6.34 -3.62
CA THR A 184 24.50 5.16 -2.91
C THR A 184 24.09 4.04 -3.88
N LYS A 185 23.97 2.81 -3.38
CA LYS A 185 23.53 1.64 -4.17
C LYS A 185 22.15 1.83 -4.83
N ARG A 186 21.25 2.61 -4.21
CA ARG A 186 19.94 2.98 -4.79
C ARG A 186 20.07 3.99 -5.96
N GLU A 187 21.18 4.72 -6.02
CA GLU A 187 21.43 5.78 -6.99
C GLU A 187 22.28 5.32 -8.19
N HIS A 188 23.16 4.33 -7.98
CA HIS A 188 24.10 3.79 -9.00
C HIS A 188 23.42 3.51 -10.34
N ALA A 189 22.27 2.82 -10.33
CA ALA A 189 21.56 2.42 -11.54
C ALA A 189 21.20 3.63 -12.44
N MET A 190 20.60 4.67 -11.85
CA MET A 190 20.22 5.87 -12.57
C MET A 190 21.45 6.67 -13.03
N ARG A 191 22.48 6.79 -12.18
CA ARG A 191 23.68 7.60 -12.46
C ARG A 191 24.52 7.00 -13.60
N SER A 192 24.68 5.67 -13.66
CA SER A 192 25.33 5.01 -14.79
C SER A 192 24.49 4.97 -16.06
N VAL A 193 23.17 4.97 -15.98
CA VAL A 193 22.31 5.17 -17.17
C VAL A 193 22.46 6.61 -17.69
N ILE A 194 22.57 7.61 -16.81
CA ILE A 194 22.83 9.00 -17.21
C ILE A 194 24.17 9.10 -17.95
N TRP A 195 25.32 8.78 -17.34
CA TRP A 195 26.59 8.91 -18.07
C TRP A 195 26.72 7.91 -19.23
N GLY A 196 26.19 6.69 -19.11
CA GLY A 196 26.17 5.69 -20.19
C GLY A 196 25.34 6.10 -21.42
N SER A 197 24.36 7.00 -21.26
CA SER A 197 23.62 7.60 -22.40
C SER A 197 24.51 8.41 -23.33
N SER A 198 25.72 8.80 -22.90
CA SER A 198 26.69 9.52 -23.72
C SER A 198 27.06 8.81 -25.01
N ASN A 199 26.97 7.49 -25.04
CA ASN A 199 27.36 6.71 -26.22
C ASN A 199 26.46 7.08 -27.40
N SER A 200 25.14 7.05 -27.20
CA SER A 200 24.19 7.50 -28.23
C SER A 200 24.10 9.03 -28.34
N GLY A 201 24.17 9.75 -27.21
CA GLY A 201 24.03 11.21 -27.21
C GLY A 201 25.21 11.94 -27.86
N MET A 202 26.45 11.50 -27.60
CA MET A 202 27.64 12.04 -28.26
C MET A 202 27.71 11.60 -29.71
N ASP A 203 27.36 10.35 -30.05
CA ASP A 203 27.37 9.88 -31.44
C ASP A 203 26.47 10.73 -32.36
N ILE A 204 25.30 11.17 -31.88
CA ILE A 204 24.45 12.13 -32.59
C ILE A 204 25.19 13.47 -32.81
N ILE A 205 25.80 14.02 -31.76
CA ILE A 205 26.54 15.30 -31.83
C ILE A 205 27.73 15.19 -32.79
N THR A 206 28.55 14.15 -32.65
CA THR A 206 29.74 13.97 -33.49
C THR A 206 29.40 13.55 -34.91
N SER A 207 28.30 12.83 -35.14
CA SER A 207 27.82 12.55 -36.50
C SER A 207 27.39 13.84 -37.23
N LEU A 208 26.73 14.77 -36.54
CA LEU A 208 26.39 16.10 -37.10
C LEU A 208 27.65 16.94 -37.39
N ILE A 209 28.62 16.94 -36.48
CA ILE A 209 29.91 17.65 -36.67
C ILE A 209 30.71 17.02 -37.83
N ASN A 210 30.83 15.69 -37.87
CA ASN A 210 31.53 14.96 -38.93
C ASN A 210 30.87 15.16 -40.30
N TYR A 211 29.53 15.26 -40.35
CA TYR A 211 28.80 15.64 -41.57
C TYR A 211 29.15 17.07 -42.02
N GLY A 212 29.21 18.03 -41.09
CA GLY A 212 29.67 19.40 -41.38
C GLY A 212 31.10 19.46 -41.92
N ILE A 213 32.04 18.73 -41.30
CA ILE A 213 33.42 18.57 -41.78
C ILE A 213 33.45 17.96 -43.19
N GLY A 214 32.61 16.95 -43.45
CA GLY A 214 32.44 16.32 -44.76
C GLY A 214 31.92 17.29 -45.83
N MET A 215 30.90 18.09 -45.51
CA MET A 215 30.38 19.12 -46.41
C MET A 215 31.44 20.19 -46.75
N GLU A 216 32.26 20.61 -45.78
CA GLU A 216 33.27 21.63 -46.00
C GLU A 216 34.41 21.14 -46.88
N ALA A 217 34.87 19.90 -46.68
CA ALA A 217 35.84 19.25 -47.56
C ALA A 217 35.30 19.08 -49.00
N GLN A 218 33.99 18.86 -49.18
CA GLN A 218 33.36 18.82 -50.51
C GLN A 218 33.33 20.19 -51.20
N LYS A 219 33.14 21.30 -50.45
CA LYS A 219 33.25 22.66 -51.00
C LYS A 219 34.67 23.05 -51.39
N HIS A 220 35.67 22.50 -50.69
CA HIS A 220 37.08 22.81 -50.87
C HIS A 220 37.93 21.56 -51.17
N PRO A 221 37.83 20.96 -52.39
CA PRO A 221 38.49 19.69 -52.71
C PRO A 221 40.03 19.68 -52.65
N GLY A 222 40.67 20.85 -52.66
CA GLY A 222 42.12 21.01 -52.44
C GLY A 222 42.52 21.33 -51.00
N GLY A 223 41.57 21.26 -50.06
CA GLY A 223 41.78 21.54 -48.64
C GLY A 223 42.13 20.30 -47.82
N LEU A 224 41.87 20.36 -46.52
CA LEU A 224 42.08 19.22 -45.61
C LEU A 224 41.03 18.12 -45.86
N ALA A 225 41.48 16.90 -46.15
CA ALA A 225 40.59 15.74 -46.31
C ALA A 225 39.72 15.52 -45.05
N ALA A 226 38.42 15.27 -45.25
CA ALA A 226 37.44 15.22 -44.16
C ALA A 226 37.83 14.24 -43.02
N TRP A 227 38.34 13.05 -43.34
CA TRP A 227 38.77 12.08 -42.32
C TRP A 227 39.91 12.59 -41.43
N ARG A 228 40.81 13.42 -41.97
CA ARG A 228 41.87 14.11 -41.21
C ARG A 228 41.28 15.19 -40.32
N GLY A 229 40.31 15.95 -40.83
CA GLY A 229 39.55 16.95 -40.07
C GLY A 229 38.85 16.36 -38.84
N ILE A 230 38.23 15.18 -38.98
CA ILE A 230 37.61 14.45 -37.87
C ILE A 230 38.66 14.09 -36.80
N SER A 231 39.82 13.58 -37.20
CA SER A 231 40.91 13.24 -36.28
C SER A 231 41.47 14.46 -35.53
N LEU A 232 41.64 15.61 -36.22
CA LEU A 232 42.09 16.85 -35.59
C LEU A 232 41.05 17.42 -34.61
N PHE A 233 39.76 17.36 -34.95
CA PHE A 233 38.68 17.78 -34.06
C PHE A 233 38.65 16.94 -32.77
N LEU A 234 38.60 15.60 -32.91
CA LEU A 234 38.47 14.69 -31.78
C LEU A 234 39.71 14.73 -30.85
N GLY A 235 40.92 14.68 -31.42
CA GLY A 235 42.14 14.76 -30.61
C GLY A 235 42.27 16.08 -29.85
N SER A 236 41.83 17.20 -30.45
CA SER A 236 41.79 18.52 -29.78
C SER A 236 40.77 18.54 -28.64
N LEU A 237 39.57 17.99 -28.87
CA LEU A 237 38.52 17.88 -27.86
C LEU A 237 39.01 17.06 -26.66
N THR A 238 39.59 15.88 -26.90
CA THR A 238 40.13 14.99 -25.86
C THR A 238 41.24 15.66 -25.04
N ILE A 239 42.14 16.42 -25.68
CA ILE A 239 43.16 17.21 -24.96
C ILE A 239 42.52 18.28 -24.07
N VAL A 240 41.53 19.05 -24.56
CA VAL A 240 40.85 20.07 -23.74
C VAL A 240 40.13 19.42 -22.54
N LEU A 241 39.46 18.29 -22.76
CA LEU A 241 38.77 17.54 -21.70
C LEU A 241 39.74 16.98 -20.65
N SER A 242 40.96 16.60 -21.02
CA SER A 242 41.96 16.09 -20.07
C SER A 242 42.25 17.07 -18.93
N PHE A 243 42.29 18.38 -19.22
CA PHE A 243 42.47 19.43 -18.20
C PHE A 243 41.25 19.58 -17.29
N ILE A 244 40.03 19.38 -17.81
CA ILE A 244 38.81 19.41 -16.99
C ILE A 244 38.77 18.17 -16.07
N THR A 245 39.05 16.99 -16.62
CA THR A 245 39.19 15.73 -15.89
C THR A 245 40.17 15.86 -14.71
N TYR A 246 41.31 16.53 -14.90
CA TYR A 246 42.33 16.72 -13.84
C TYR A 246 41.80 17.41 -12.57
N TYR A 247 40.84 18.34 -12.71
CA TYR A 247 40.28 19.10 -11.57
C TYR A 247 38.92 18.55 -11.08
N VAL A 248 38.15 17.89 -11.95
CA VAL A 248 36.80 17.42 -11.63
C VAL A 248 36.80 15.97 -11.15
N PHE A 249 37.57 15.08 -11.78
CA PHE A 249 37.63 13.67 -11.38
C PHE A 249 38.58 13.47 -10.21
N GLY A 250 38.27 12.45 -9.44
CA GLY A 250 38.99 11.99 -8.25
C GLY A 250 37.99 11.44 -7.25
N THR A 251 38.42 10.63 -6.30
CA THR A 251 37.52 10.17 -5.21
C THR A 251 37.19 11.33 -4.26
N PRO A 252 36.19 11.22 -3.35
CA PRO A 252 35.79 12.33 -2.48
C PRO A 252 36.94 12.95 -1.69
N ARG A 253 37.97 12.15 -1.36
CA ARG A 253 39.13 12.61 -0.61
C ARG A 253 40.14 13.36 -1.48
N GLU A 254 40.27 12.99 -2.75
CA GLU A 254 41.15 13.63 -3.75
C GLU A 254 40.62 14.98 -4.25
N VAL A 255 39.30 15.11 -4.47
CA VAL A 255 38.72 16.29 -5.15
C VAL A 255 38.88 17.57 -4.33
N ARG A 256 39.14 18.69 -5.03
CA ARG A 256 39.29 20.03 -4.41
C ARG A 256 37.98 20.84 -4.35
N TRP A 257 36.94 20.39 -5.04
CA TRP A 257 35.64 21.05 -5.10
C TRP A 257 34.67 20.66 -3.96
N LEU A 258 35.07 19.72 -3.10
CA LEU A 258 34.45 19.46 -1.80
C LEU A 258 35.28 20.05 -0.66
N ASN A 259 34.64 20.71 0.29
CA ASN A 259 35.25 21.12 1.56
C ASN A 259 35.32 19.92 2.55
N PRO A 260 36.01 20.03 3.71
CA PRO A 260 36.16 18.92 4.66
C PRO A 260 34.84 18.36 5.22
N GLU A 261 33.88 19.23 5.53
CA GLU A 261 32.54 18.88 6.03
C GLU A 261 31.75 18.10 4.97
N GLU A 262 31.78 18.58 3.72
CA GLU A 262 31.17 17.90 2.57
C GLU A 262 31.81 16.53 2.31
N LYS A 263 33.12 16.36 2.55
CA LYS A 263 33.78 15.04 2.44
C LYS A 263 33.30 14.07 3.52
N ARG A 264 33.13 14.53 4.76
CA ARG A 264 32.52 13.76 5.87
C ARG A 264 31.08 13.36 5.53
N MET A 265 30.28 14.30 5.02
CA MET A 265 28.91 14.03 4.54
C MET A 265 28.85 13.05 3.35
N VAL A 266 29.79 13.08 2.39
CA VAL A 266 29.83 12.07 1.31
C VAL A 266 30.15 10.68 1.88
N ALA A 267 31.09 10.56 2.81
CA ALA A 267 31.41 9.29 3.44
C ALA A 267 30.20 8.70 4.17
N ILE A 268 29.60 9.48 5.09
CA ILE A 268 28.39 9.12 5.86
C ILE A 268 27.26 8.60 4.96
N ARG A 269 26.98 9.29 3.83
CA ARG A 269 25.92 8.86 2.90
C ARG A 269 26.16 7.49 2.26
N ILE A 270 27.41 7.04 2.12
CA ILE A 270 27.76 5.85 1.34
C ILE A 270 27.92 4.60 2.23
N VAL A 271 28.18 4.77 3.53
CA VAL A 271 28.17 3.68 4.54
C VAL A 271 26.92 2.79 4.42
N ASP A 272 25.73 3.41 4.33
CA ASP A 272 24.44 2.73 4.19
C ASP A 272 24.32 1.85 2.93
N SER A 273 25.23 1.97 1.97
CA SER A 273 25.26 1.12 0.77
C SER A 273 26.02 -0.18 0.98
N GLN A 274 26.81 -0.31 2.06
CA GLN A 274 27.57 -1.50 2.45
C GLN A 274 28.45 -2.12 1.34
N THR A 275 28.96 -1.30 0.40
CA THR A 275 29.88 -1.79 -0.68
C THR A 275 31.34 -1.37 -0.50
N GLY A 276 31.65 -0.61 0.56
CA GLY A 276 32.97 -0.05 0.89
C GLY A 276 33.29 1.25 0.16
N THR A 277 33.91 2.18 0.89
CA THR A 277 34.26 3.54 0.44
C THR A 277 35.78 3.70 0.16
N ASP A 278 36.23 4.95 0.02
CA ASP A 278 37.63 5.38 0.04
C ASP A 278 37.96 6.18 1.32
N ALA A 279 37.28 5.90 2.45
CA ALA A 279 37.41 6.68 3.69
C ALA A 279 38.77 6.53 4.39
N GLN A 280 39.40 5.35 4.31
CA GLN A 280 40.73 5.09 4.88
C GLN A 280 41.85 5.19 3.84
N LYS A 281 43.10 5.10 4.33
CA LYS A 281 44.36 5.23 3.58
C LYS A 281 44.37 4.40 2.29
N ARG A 282 45.04 4.91 1.23
CA ARG A 282 45.12 4.30 -0.12
C ARG A 282 45.22 2.77 -0.03
N ALA A 283 44.16 2.08 -0.46
CA ALA A 283 44.01 0.64 -0.27
C ALA A 283 45.20 -0.14 -0.85
N GLU A 284 45.82 -0.99 -0.03
CA GLU A 284 46.83 -1.91 -0.52
C GLU A 284 46.21 -2.93 -1.47
N TRP A 285 46.93 -3.30 -2.53
CA TRP A 285 46.45 -4.26 -3.52
C TRP A 285 46.32 -5.67 -2.90
N LYS A 286 45.11 -6.03 -2.48
CA LYS A 286 44.79 -7.30 -1.80
C LYS A 286 44.87 -8.47 -2.79
N TRP A 287 46.04 -9.10 -2.91
CA TRP A 287 46.25 -10.28 -3.76
C TRP A 287 45.28 -11.43 -3.48
N ASP A 288 44.75 -11.56 -2.26
CA ASP A 288 43.73 -12.55 -1.93
C ASP A 288 42.35 -12.19 -2.48
N GLN A 289 41.96 -10.91 -2.54
CA GLN A 289 40.77 -10.49 -3.31
C GLN A 289 40.94 -10.78 -4.81
N VAL A 290 42.15 -10.71 -5.36
CA VAL A 290 42.42 -11.14 -6.75
C VAL A 290 42.17 -12.65 -6.91
N LYS A 291 42.63 -13.49 -5.96
CA LYS A 291 42.37 -14.94 -5.96
C LYS A 291 40.89 -15.26 -5.80
N VAL A 292 40.15 -14.48 -5.01
CA VAL A 292 38.68 -14.59 -4.87
C VAL A 292 37.99 -14.21 -6.17
N ALA A 293 38.30 -13.04 -6.74
CA ALA A 293 37.69 -12.55 -7.98
C ALA A 293 37.89 -13.53 -9.17
N ILE A 294 39.07 -14.16 -9.27
CA ILE A 294 39.41 -15.16 -10.29
C ILE A 294 38.77 -16.54 -10.00
N LYS A 295 38.30 -16.81 -8.77
CA LYS A 295 37.57 -18.05 -8.44
C LYS A 295 36.06 -17.87 -8.40
N ASP A 296 35.57 -16.64 -8.43
CA ASP A 296 34.16 -16.28 -8.30
C ASP A 296 33.37 -16.60 -9.59
N PRO A 297 32.37 -17.50 -9.56
CA PRO A 297 31.49 -17.75 -10.70
C PRO A 297 30.77 -16.48 -11.19
N GLN A 298 30.48 -15.50 -10.34
CA GLN A 298 29.89 -14.22 -10.72
C GLN A 298 30.79 -13.44 -11.69
N THR A 299 32.11 -13.45 -11.49
CA THR A 299 33.08 -12.87 -12.45
C THR A 299 32.99 -13.56 -13.81
N TYR A 300 32.81 -14.88 -13.84
CA TYR A 300 32.69 -15.62 -15.10
C TYR A 300 31.32 -15.48 -15.78
N PHE A 301 30.23 -15.41 -15.02
CA PHE A 301 28.91 -15.07 -15.59
C PHE A 301 28.93 -13.68 -16.21
N LEU A 302 29.53 -12.69 -15.53
CA LEU A 302 29.74 -11.34 -16.05
C LEU A 302 30.66 -11.34 -17.30
N PHE A 303 31.76 -12.10 -17.28
CA PHE A 303 32.65 -12.28 -18.43
C PHE A 303 31.92 -12.85 -19.64
N PHE A 304 31.30 -14.02 -19.52
CA PHE A 304 30.62 -14.68 -20.64
C PHE A 304 29.41 -13.88 -21.10
N LEU A 305 28.70 -13.22 -20.18
CA LEU A 305 27.64 -12.29 -20.54
C LEU A 305 28.18 -11.15 -21.40
N VAL A 306 29.18 -10.38 -20.97
CA VAL A 306 29.66 -9.24 -21.77
C VAL A 306 30.42 -9.66 -23.03
N LEU A 307 31.06 -10.84 -23.04
CA LEU A 307 31.66 -11.42 -24.24
C LEU A 307 30.59 -11.75 -25.29
N VAL A 308 29.51 -12.39 -24.87
CA VAL A 308 28.38 -12.74 -25.74
C VAL A 308 27.61 -11.48 -26.14
N ASN A 309 27.34 -10.57 -25.20
CA ASN A 309 26.77 -9.25 -25.43
C ASN A 309 27.56 -8.52 -26.52
N SER A 310 28.88 -8.42 -26.39
CA SER A 310 29.71 -7.67 -27.35
C SER A 310 29.86 -8.32 -28.74
N ILE A 311 29.08 -9.36 -29.06
CA ILE A 311 29.00 -9.99 -30.38
C ILE A 311 27.62 -9.76 -31.04
N PRO A 312 26.48 -9.63 -30.31
CA PRO A 312 25.30 -8.92 -30.86
C PRO A 312 24.39 -8.10 -29.90
N ASN A 313 24.58 -8.14 -28.57
CA ASN A 313 23.99 -7.35 -27.47
C ASN A 313 22.60 -7.73 -26.89
N GLY A 314 22.50 -8.58 -25.85
CA GLY A 314 21.62 -8.33 -24.68
C GLY A 314 20.83 -9.51 -24.02
N VAL A 315 20.70 -9.50 -22.68
CA VAL A 315 19.69 -10.12 -21.74
C VAL A 315 20.07 -9.57 -20.31
N LEU A 316 19.26 -9.43 -19.23
CA LEU A 316 17.89 -9.88 -18.90
C LEU A 316 16.68 -8.90 -18.81
N PHE A 317 16.75 -7.56 -18.65
CA PHE A 317 15.55 -6.70 -18.88
C PHE A 317 15.29 -6.53 -20.39
N MET A 318 16.26 -5.97 -21.09
CA MET A 318 17.17 -6.69 -21.99
C MET A 318 16.73 -8.07 -22.57
N MET A 319 16.13 -9.01 -21.82
CA MET A 319 15.60 -10.28 -22.39
C MET A 319 14.41 -9.98 -23.29
N ALA A 320 13.52 -9.09 -22.84
CA ALA A 320 12.43 -8.54 -23.63
C ALA A 320 12.91 -7.50 -24.67
N SER A 321 14.19 -7.09 -24.67
CA SER A 321 14.78 -6.24 -25.70
C SER A 321 15.54 -7.05 -26.77
N VAL A 322 16.13 -8.20 -26.41
CA VAL A 322 16.79 -9.11 -27.34
C VAL A 322 15.91 -10.20 -27.91
N VAL A 323 14.81 -10.62 -27.28
CA VAL A 323 13.81 -11.41 -28.02
C VAL A 323 13.38 -10.67 -29.31
N PRO A 324 13.10 -9.35 -29.29
CA PRO A 324 13.02 -8.53 -30.50
C PRO A 324 14.27 -8.61 -31.39
N SER A 325 15.48 -8.32 -30.88
CA SER A 325 16.67 -8.20 -31.73
C SER A 325 17.16 -9.53 -32.35
N PHE A 326 16.95 -10.65 -31.66
CA PHE A 326 17.09 -12.02 -32.17
C PHE A 326 16.07 -12.30 -33.28
N VAL A 327 14.79 -11.97 -33.07
CA VAL A 327 13.74 -12.09 -34.10
C VAL A 327 14.05 -11.19 -35.31
N GLY A 328 14.56 -9.98 -35.09
CA GLY A 328 14.98 -9.05 -36.15
C GLY A 328 16.13 -9.59 -37.00
N MET A 329 17.19 -10.11 -36.39
CA MET A 329 18.29 -10.75 -37.12
C MET A 329 17.87 -12.04 -37.84
N LEU A 330 17.06 -12.88 -37.19
CA LEU A 330 16.52 -14.10 -37.80
C LEU A 330 15.61 -13.77 -38.99
N ALA A 331 14.76 -12.75 -38.87
CA ALA A 331 13.93 -12.28 -39.98
C ALA A 331 14.74 -11.62 -41.10
N LEU A 332 15.82 -10.89 -40.79
CA LEU A 332 16.75 -10.35 -41.80
C LEU A 332 17.43 -11.44 -42.64
N ALA A 333 17.73 -12.60 -42.03
CA ALA A 333 18.25 -13.77 -42.73
C ALA A 333 17.20 -14.48 -43.60
N LEU A 334 15.94 -14.51 -43.16
CA LEU A 334 14.85 -15.25 -43.82
C LEU A 334 14.04 -14.43 -44.85
N LEU A 335 14.04 -13.10 -44.78
CA LEU A 335 13.23 -12.24 -45.66
C LEU A 335 13.76 -12.21 -47.11
N PRO A 336 12.90 -12.36 -48.15
CA PRO A 336 13.29 -12.26 -49.55
C PRO A 336 13.96 -10.93 -49.95
N LYS A 337 14.77 -10.97 -51.01
CA LYS A 337 15.57 -9.83 -51.51
C LYS A 337 14.73 -8.70 -52.13
N THR A 338 13.55 -9.00 -52.68
CA THR A 338 12.70 -8.07 -53.44
C THR A 338 11.30 -7.99 -52.83
N GLY A 339 10.63 -6.83 -52.99
CA GLY A 339 9.28 -6.56 -52.48
C GLY A 339 9.19 -6.03 -51.04
N TYR A 340 10.19 -6.28 -50.19
CA TYR A 340 10.09 -6.10 -48.74
C TYR A 340 11.06 -5.07 -48.12
N LEU A 341 11.38 -3.98 -48.84
CA LEU A 341 12.36 -2.97 -48.38
C LEU A 341 12.05 -2.41 -46.99
N TRP A 342 10.81 -1.95 -46.76
CA TRP A 342 10.39 -1.40 -45.46
C TRP A 342 10.35 -2.45 -44.34
N ALA A 343 10.01 -3.71 -44.65
CA ALA A 343 10.03 -4.78 -43.65
C ALA A 343 11.48 -5.15 -43.26
N ARG A 344 12.42 -5.20 -44.21
CA ARG A 344 13.85 -5.39 -43.91
C ARG A 344 14.40 -4.22 -43.09
N TRP A 345 14.00 -2.98 -43.37
CA TRP A 345 14.31 -1.81 -42.53
C TRP A 345 13.74 -1.93 -41.11
N ALA A 346 12.47 -2.34 -40.96
CA ALA A 346 11.85 -2.54 -39.65
C ALA A 346 12.56 -3.64 -38.84
N MET A 347 12.89 -4.78 -39.46
CA MET A 347 13.64 -5.86 -38.80
C MET A 347 15.06 -5.42 -38.38
N PHE A 348 15.70 -4.53 -39.16
CA PHE A 348 16.98 -3.92 -38.78
C PHE A 348 16.83 -2.96 -37.59
N LEU A 349 15.83 -2.06 -37.59
CA LEU A 349 15.58 -1.16 -36.46
C LEU A 349 15.24 -1.94 -35.17
N ILE A 350 14.59 -3.09 -35.28
CA ILE A 350 14.30 -4.00 -34.16
C ILE A 350 15.58 -4.58 -33.52
N THR A 351 16.72 -4.59 -34.22
CA THR A 351 18.01 -5.00 -33.63
C THR A 351 18.58 -3.98 -32.64
N ILE A 352 18.14 -2.72 -32.69
CA ILE A 352 18.66 -1.63 -31.83
C ILE A 352 18.26 -1.83 -30.36
N PHE A 353 17.14 -2.53 -30.09
CA PHE A 353 16.67 -2.83 -28.74
C PHE A 353 17.70 -3.58 -27.88
N GLY A 354 18.60 -4.36 -28.49
CA GLY A 354 19.68 -5.05 -27.78
C GLY A 354 20.63 -4.13 -27.00
N ASN A 355 20.88 -2.92 -27.50
CA ASN A 355 21.81 -1.95 -26.90
C ASN A 355 21.38 -1.45 -25.50
N VAL A 356 20.12 -1.67 -25.10
CA VAL A 356 19.62 -1.41 -23.74
C VAL A 356 20.39 -2.24 -22.68
N ALA A 357 21.02 -3.35 -23.09
CA ALA A 357 21.62 -4.29 -22.17
C ALA A 357 22.96 -3.86 -21.56
N GLY A 358 23.86 -3.31 -22.36
CA GLY A 358 25.19 -2.89 -21.90
C GLY A 358 25.13 -2.02 -20.63
N PRO A 359 24.43 -0.87 -20.63
CA PRO A 359 24.30 0.00 -19.47
C PRO A 359 23.82 -0.71 -18.20
N LEU A 360 22.85 -1.62 -18.32
CA LEU A 360 22.34 -2.37 -17.18
C LEU A 360 23.37 -3.37 -16.65
N ILE A 361 24.13 -4.07 -17.50
CA ILE A 361 25.21 -4.96 -17.05
C ILE A 361 26.31 -4.17 -16.32
N TRP A 362 26.67 -2.98 -16.83
CA TRP A 362 27.62 -2.09 -16.15
C TRP A 362 27.15 -1.64 -14.75
N THR A 363 25.84 -1.49 -14.50
CA THR A 363 25.31 -1.16 -13.15
C THR A 363 25.41 -2.31 -12.14
N LEU A 364 25.47 -3.56 -12.60
CA LEU A 364 25.45 -4.72 -11.71
C LEU A 364 26.78 -4.93 -10.97
N VAL A 365 27.90 -4.44 -11.52
CA VAL A 365 29.23 -4.52 -10.89
C VAL A 365 29.32 -3.71 -9.59
N PRO A 366 29.13 -2.37 -9.58
CA PRO A 366 29.22 -1.59 -8.33
C PRO A 366 28.11 -1.95 -7.33
N SER A 367 26.97 -2.47 -7.80
CA SER A 367 25.81 -2.79 -6.97
C SER A 367 25.89 -4.16 -6.27
N ASN A 368 26.59 -5.15 -6.85
CA ASN A 368 26.54 -6.55 -6.39
C ASN A 368 27.93 -7.20 -6.20
N ILE A 369 29.00 -6.42 -6.23
CA ILE A 369 30.35 -6.86 -5.84
C ILE A 369 30.83 -5.89 -4.77
N ALA A 370 31.31 -6.41 -3.63
CA ALA A 370 31.98 -5.62 -2.59
C ALA A 370 33.48 -5.96 -2.53
N GLY A 371 34.26 -5.12 -1.86
CA GLY A 371 35.72 -5.13 -1.91
C GLY A 371 36.25 -4.44 -3.19
N ARG A 372 37.15 -3.48 -3.03
CA ARG A 372 37.66 -2.56 -4.05
C ARG A 372 38.58 -3.25 -5.04
N THR A 373 39.50 -4.10 -4.57
CA THR A 373 40.34 -4.92 -5.45
C THR A 373 39.48 -5.98 -6.16
N LYS A 374 38.48 -6.60 -5.48
CA LYS A 374 37.52 -7.51 -6.13
C LYS A 374 36.71 -6.81 -7.23
N LYS A 375 36.04 -5.69 -6.92
CA LYS A 375 35.30 -4.83 -7.86
C LYS A 375 36.14 -4.52 -9.10
N SER A 376 37.36 -4.00 -8.91
CA SER A 376 38.24 -3.59 -10.00
C SER A 376 38.76 -4.77 -10.83
N VAL A 377 39.08 -5.91 -10.23
CA VAL A 377 39.45 -7.13 -10.99
C VAL A 377 38.26 -7.66 -11.79
N THR A 378 37.05 -7.69 -11.25
CA THR A 378 35.87 -8.10 -12.02
C THR A 378 35.51 -7.08 -13.10
N SER A 379 35.70 -5.76 -12.88
CA SER A 379 35.63 -4.74 -13.93
C SER A 379 36.68 -4.97 -15.04
N THR A 380 37.94 -5.25 -14.70
CA THR A 380 39.00 -5.62 -15.66
C THR A 380 38.56 -6.81 -16.51
N VAL A 381 38.07 -7.88 -15.88
CA VAL A 381 37.58 -9.08 -16.60
C VAL A 381 36.38 -8.74 -17.49
N LEU A 382 35.51 -7.82 -17.08
CA LEU A 382 34.38 -7.33 -17.88
C LEU A 382 34.83 -6.58 -19.14
N PHE A 383 35.85 -5.73 -19.04
CA PHE A 383 36.42 -5.04 -20.19
C PHE A 383 37.24 -5.97 -21.09
N VAL A 384 37.97 -6.94 -20.54
CA VAL A 384 38.60 -8.01 -21.33
C VAL A 384 37.57 -8.78 -22.17
N ALA A 385 36.40 -9.10 -21.59
CA ALA A 385 35.28 -9.70 -22.33
C ALA A 385 34.74 -8.79 -23.45
N TYR A 386 34.51 -7.51 -23.14
CA TYR A 386 34.03 -6.51 -24.08
C TYR A 386 34.98 -6.34 -25.28
N CYS A 387 36.28 -6.19 -25.02
CA CYS A 387 37.29 -6.07 -26.05
C CYS A 387 37.42 -7.33 -26.89
N ALA A 388 37.39 -8.53 -26.28
CA ALA A 388 37.43 -9.78 -27.02
C ALA A 388 36.21 -9.94 -27.95
N GLY A 389 35.00 -9.63 -27.47
CA GLY A 389 33.78 -9.68 -28.29
C GLY A 389 33.81 -8.71 -29.46
N ASN A 390 34.23 -7.45 -29.24
CA ASN A 390 34.38 -6.46 -30.31
C ASN A 390 35.49 -6.83 -31.31
N SER A 391 36.62 -7.38 -30.86
CA SER A 391 37.69 -7.90 -31.72
C SER A 391 37.19 -9.03 -32.63
N ILE A 392 36.32 -9.92 -32.11
CA ILE A 392 35.68 -10.99 -32.87
C ILE A 392 34.66 -10.40 -33.86
N GLY A 393 33.74 -9.56 -33.38
CA GLY A 393 32.66 -8.95 -34.18
C GLY A 393 33.17 -8.19 -35.41
N ALA A 394 34.28 -7.46 -35.28
CA ALA A 394 34.95 -6.76 -36.39
C ALA A 394 35.43 -7.68 -37.54
N GLN A 395 35.50 -8.99 -37.31
CA GLN A 395 35.92 -10.02 -38.27
C GLN A 395 34.79 -10.98 -38.69
N VAL A 396 33.59 -10.83 -38.12
CA VAL A 396 32.40 -11.66 -38.43
C VAL A 396 31.80 -11.28 -39.79
N PHE A 397 31.77 -9.99 -40.15
CA PHE A 397 31.30 -9.52 -41.45
C PHE A 397 32.45 -9.44 -42.47
N ARG A 398 32.49 -10.36 -43.45
CA ARG A 398 33.56 -10.44 -44.46
C ARG A 398 33.08 -9.97 -45.82
N ALA A 399 33.95 -9.27 -46.56
CA ALA A 399 33.63 -8.73 -47.89
C ALA A 399 33.20 -9.79 -48.92
N GLN A 400 33.69 -11.03 -48.78
CA GLN A 400 33.30 -12.19 -49.59
C GLN A 400 31.83 -12.63 -49.41
N ASP A 401 31.21 -12.31 -48.26
CA ASP A 401 29.84 -12.75 -47.93
C ASP A 401 28.79 -11.68 -48.36
N ALA A 402 29.25 -10.58 -48.96
CA ALA A 402 28.41 -9.49 -49.47
C ALA A 402 27.54 -9.96 -50.66
N PRO A 403 26.33 -9.38 -50.85
CA PRO A 403 25.72 -8.31 -50.07
C PRO A 403 24.81 -8.80 -48.93
N LEU A 404 24.72 -10.12 -48.69
CA LEU A 404 23.72 -10.70 -47.78
C LEU A 404 24.26 -11.03 -46.38
N TYR A 405 25.57 -11.28 -46.25
CA TYR A 405 26.26 -11.54 -44.98
C TYR A 405 25.61 -12.63 -44.11
N ILE A 406 24.98 -13.64 -44.72
CA ILE A 406 24.20 -14.68 -44.00
C ILE A 406 25.00 -15.37 -42.89
N PRO A 407 26.29 -15.76 -43.07
CA PRO A 407 27.07 -16.35 -41.99
C PRO A 407 27.21 -15.43 -40.77
N ALA A 408 27.40 -14.12 -41.00
CA ALA A 408 27.50 -13.13 -39.93
C ALA A 408 26.17 -13.00 -39.16
N ILE A 409 25.05 -12.93 -39.87
CA ILE A 409 23.71 -12.80 -39.26
C ILE A 409 23.36 -14.04 -38.43
N VAL A 410 23.76 -15.24 -38.89
CA VAL A 410 23.58 -16.50 -38.13
C VAL A 410 24.46 -16.53 -36.88
N VAL A 411 25.72 -16.07 -36.94
CA VAL A 411 26.58 -15.94 -35.74
C VAL A 411 25.94 -14.99 -34.72
N CYS A 412 25.50 -13.80 -35.15
CA CYS A 412 24.81 -12.85 -34.27
C CYS A 412 23.55 -13.46 -33.62
N SER A 413 22.69 -14.12 -34.42
CA SER A 413 21.49 -14.80 -33.91
C SER A 413 21.83 -15.89 -32.90
N THR A 414 22.91 -16.64 -33.12
CA THR A 414 23.35 -17.73 -32.23
C THR A 414 23.80 -17.21 -30.86
N MET A 415 24.54 -16.10 -30.83
CA MET A 415 25.05 -15.52 -29.58
C MET A 415 23.92 -14.89 -28.75
N TYR A 416 22.92 -14.20 -29.35
CA TYR A 416 21.72 -13.77 -28.61
C TYR A 416 21.01 -14.95 -27.91
N GLY A 417 20.91 -16.11 -28.58
CA GLY A 417 20.34 -17.34 -28.01
C GLY A 417 21.17 -17.91 -26.86
N LEU A 418 22.50 -17.81 -26.94
CA LEU A 418 23.41 -18.17 -25.85
C LEU A 418 23.30 -17.20 -24.67
N GLU A 419 23.08 -15.91 -24.94
CA GLU A 419 22.91 -14.87 -23.93
C GLU A 419 21.69 -15.16 -23.04
N ILE A 420 20.55 -15.49 -23.66
CA ILE A 420 19.33 -15.96 -22.99
C ILE A 420 19.62 -17.08 -21.98
N VAL A 421 20.43 -18.07 -22.35
CA VAL A 421 20.80 -19.21 -21.47
C VAL A 421 21.70 -18.76 -20.33
N ILE A 422 22.71 -17.92 -20.59
CA ILE A 422 23.69 -17.47 -19.59
C ILE A 422 23.01 -16.81 -18.38
N MET A 423 21.96 -16.00 -18.55
CA MET A 423 21.27 -15.42 -17.38
C MET A 423 20.23 -16.30 -16.73
N ILE A 424 19.69 -17.31 -17.40
CA ILE A 424 18.91 -18.35 -16.70
C ILE A 424 19.85 -19.06 -15.71
N CYS A 425 21.06 -19.41 -16.15
CA CYS A 425 22.10 -19.97 -15.28
C CYS A 425 22.60 -18.99 -14.20
N TRP A 426 22.87 -17.72 -14.53
CA TRP A 426 23.36 -16.72 -13.58
C TRP A 426 22.32 -16.40 -12.50
N ARG A 427 21.03 -16.30 -12.86
CA ARG A 427 19.92 -16.13 -11.91
C ARG A 427 19.80 -17.34 -10.99
N ALA A 428 19.91 -18.56 -11.52
CA ALA A 428 19.92 -19.78 -10.71
C ALA A 428 21.13 -19.82 -9.76
N TYR A 429 22.32 -19.37 -10.21
CA TYR A 429 23.51 -19.27 -9.37
C TYR A 429 23.32 -18.26 -8.22
N TYR A 430 22.82 -17.05 -8.47
CA TYR A 430 22.53 -16.09 -7.38
C TYR A 430 21.50 -16.64 -6.38
N MET A 431 20.46 -17.33 -6.85
CA MET A 431 19.47 -17.96 -5.96
C MET A 431 20.08 -19.08 -5.10
N TRP A 432 21.10 -19.78 -5.59
CA TRP A 432 21.86 -20.78 -4.84
C TRP A 432 22.86 -20.13 -3.86
N GLU A 433 23.60 -19.12 -4.31
CA GLU A 433 24.65 -18.44 -3.54
C GLU A 433 24.07 -17.63 -2.37
N ASN A 434 22.94 -16.93 -2.57
CA ASN A 434 22.22 -16.27 -1.47
C ASN A 434 21.83 -17.30 -0.39
N LYS A 435 21.24 -18.44 -0.80
CA LYS A 435 20.87 -19.55 0.08
C LYS A 435 22.07 -20.26 0.75
N ARG A 436 23.29 -20.02 0.26
CA ARG A 436 24.56 -20.42 0.91
C ARG A 436 24.99 -19.39 1.95
N ARG A 437 24.88 -18.10 1.63
CA ARG A 437 25.20 -16.97 2.53
C ARG A 437 24.25 -16.93 3.74
N ASP A 438 22.95 -17.15 3.56
CA ASP A 438 21.96 -17.23 4.65
C ASP A 438 22.40 -18.21 5.75
N LYS A 439 22.87 -19.39 5.36
CA LYS A 439 23.38 -20.44 6.27
C LYS A 439 24.71 -20.11 6.94
N ALA A 440 25.50 -19.19 6.38
CA ALA A 440 26.72 -18.72 6.99
C ALA A 440 26.42 -17.70 8.11
N VAL A 441 25.40 -16.84 7.93
CA VAL A 441 24.89 -15.95 8.99
C VAL A 441 24.38 -16.77 10.19
N GLU A 442 23.56 -17.78 9.92
CA GLU A 442 22.98 -18.68 10.94
C GLU A 442 24.04 -19.39 11.82
N ALA A 443 25.28 -19.50 11.35
CA ALA A 443 26.37 -20.17 12.06
C ALA A 443 27.22 -19.23 12.96
N MET A 444 27.04 -17.90 12.90
CA MET A 444 27.90 -16.93 13.59
C MET A 444 27.33 -16.39 14.91
N GLY A 445 26.02 -16.50 15.15
CA GLY A 445 25.41 -16.22 16.46
C GLY A 445 25.31 -14.75 16.91
N LEU A 446 25.73 -13.79 16.08
CA LEU A 446 25.66 -12.35 16.35
C LEU A 446 24.21 -11.85 16.50
N THR A 447 23.99 -10.81 17.33
CA THR A 447 22.68 -10.13 17.43
C THR A 447 22.41 -9.24 16.20
N LYS A 448 21.17 -8.75 16.02
CA LYS A 448 20.80 -7.92 14.86
C LYS A 448 21.55 -6.59 14.81
N GLN A 449 21.69 -5.89 15.94
CA GLN A 449 22.41 -4.61 15.98
C GLN A 449 23.91 -4.81 15.74
N GLU A 450 24.53 -5.82 16.35
CA GLU A 450 25.91 -6.19 16.04
C GLU A 450 26.07 -6.56 14.57
N ALA A 451 25.16 -7.34 13.99
CA ALA A 451 25.18 -7.71 12.57
C ALA A 451 24.97 -6.53 11.61
N GLU A 452 24.18 -5.52 11.98
CA GLU A 452 23.94 -4.32 11.16
C GLU A 452 25.10 -3.32 11.28
N HIS A 453 25.63 -3.10 12.49
CA HIS A 453 26.80 -2.26 12.76
C HIS A 453 28.08 -2.89 12.20
N GLN A 454 28.32 -4.18 12.45
CA GLN A 454 29.41 -4.94 11.83
C GLN A 454 29.19 -5.09 10.31
N GLY A 455 27.94 -5.13 9.82
CA GLY A 455 27.65 -5.03 8.39
C GLY A 455 28.02 -3.68 7.76
N ARG A 456 28.01 -2.58 8.53
CA ARG A 456 28.57 -1.28 8.14
C ARG A 456 30.10 -1.29 8.24
N LEU A 457 30.68 -1.68 9.37
CA LEU A 457 32.15 -1.77 9.55
C LEU A 457 32.83 -2.67 8.51
N ASN A 458 32.30 -3.89 8.26
CA ASN A 458 32.84 -4.84 7.29
C ASN A 458 32.88 -4.29 5.86
N ALA A 459 31.93 -3.42 5.50
CA ALA A 459 31.96 -2.74 4.21
C ALA A 459 33.09 -1.71 4.16
N GLU A 460 33.20 -0.85 5.17
CA GLU A 460 34.22 0.20 5.25
C GLU A 460 35.65 -0.35 5.40
N MET A 461 35.81 -1.51 6.04
CA MET A 461 37.07 -2.28 6.10
C MET A 461 37.45 -2.97 4.77
N ASP A 462 36.71 -2.71 3.69
CA ASP A 462 36.97 -3.22 2.34
C ASP A 462 36.98 -4.77 2.29
N MET A 463 35.93 -5.39 2.82
CA MET A 463 35.66 -6.83 2.66
C MET A 463 34.70 -7.11 1.49
N THR A 464 34.73 -8.34 0.97
CA THR A 464 33.98 -8.75 -0.22
C THR A 464 32.54 -9.16 0.09
N ASP A 465 31.71 -9.33 -0.93
CA ASP A 465 30.32 -9.78 -0.81
C ASP A 465 30.18 -11.26 -0.36
N TYR A 466 31.28 -12.00 -0.27
CA TYR A 466 31.32 -13.30 0.43
C TYR A 466 31.58 -13.17 1.94
N GLU A 467 32.03 -11.99 2.39
CA GLU A 467 32.48 -11.71 3.76
C GLU A 467 31.52 -10.74 4.50
N ASN A 468 30.67 -9.99 3.77
CA ASN A 468 29.58 -9.18 4.33
C ASN A 468 28.20 -9.74 3.91
N ILE A 469 27.33 -10.00 4.88
CA ILE A 469 26.24 -10.99 4.78
C ILE A 469 24.87 -10.52 5.35
N HIS A 470 24.68 -9.22 5.59
CA HIS A 470 23.65 -8.71 6.54
C HIS A 470 22.49 -7.84 5.98
N PHE A 471 22.11 -7.94 4.69
CA PHE A 471 21.09 -7.07 4.05
C PHE A 471 19.67 -7.68 3.95
N ARG A 472 18.58 -6.95 4.30
CA ARG A 472 17.18 -7.47 4.34
C ARG A 472 16.06 -6.48 3.95
N TYR A 473 14.83 -7.00 3.77
CA TYR A 473 13.56 -6.27 3.49
C TYR A 473 12.45 -6.61 4.51
N THR A 474 11.50 -5.68 4.65
CA THR A 474 10.39 -5.63 5.64
C THR A 474 9.12 -6.38 5.21
N LEU A 475 8.50 -7.15 6.12
CA LEU A 475 7.20 -7.82 5.91
C LEU A 475 6.24 -7.54 7.07
N VAL A 476 4.98 -7.21 6.75
CA VAL A 476 3.86 -7.08 7.70
C VAL A 476 2.86 -8.22 7.48
N THR A 477 2.38 -8.82 8.58
CA THR A 477 1.53 -10.02 8.54
C THR A 477 0.30 -9.90 9.44
N TYR A 478 -0.87 -10.35 8.99
CA TYR A 478 -2.12 -10.30 9.76
C TYR A 478 -2.59 -11.68 10.25
N LEU A 479 -3.15 -11.72 11.47
CA LEU A 479 -3.88 -12.85 12.07
C LEU A 479 -5.12 -12.35 12.83
N THR A 480 -6.28 -12.97 12.66
CA THR A 480 -7.44 -12.74 13.55
C THR A 480 -7.18 -13.37 14.92
N ALA A 481 -7.32 -12.60 16.00
CA ALA A 481 -7.10 -13.07 17.35
C ALA A 481 -8.09 -14.19 17.72
N GLY A 482 -7.58 -15.29 18.29
CA GLY A 482 -8.37 -16.47 18.62
C GLY A 482 -8.68 -17.39 17.44
N TYR A 483 -8.16 -17.13 16.23
CA TYR A 483 -8.31 -18.00 15.07
C TYR A 483 -7.10 -18.94 14.88
N PRO A 484 -7.28 -20.27 14.73
CA PRO A 484 -8.53 -21.03 14.73
C PRO A 484 -8.95 -21.49 16.15
N SER A 485 -8.10 -21.24 17.16
CA SER A 485 -8.45 -21.28 18.58
C SER A 485 -7.56 -20.29 19.35
N ILE A 486 -7.88 -20.06 20.62
CA ILE A 486 -7.09 -19.18 21.51
C ILE A 486 -5.67 -19.74 21.66
N GLU A 487 -5.53 -21.02 21.98
CA GLU A 487 -4.23 -21.69 22.18
C GLU A 487 -3.40 -21.69 20.90
N ALA A 488 -4.04 -22.00 19.76
CA ALA A 488 -3.39 -22.00 18.46
C ALA A 488 -2.95 -20.60 18.02
N SER A 489 -3.67 -19.55 18.41
CA SER A 489 -3.31 -18.17 18.06
C SER A 489 -1.96 -17.76 18.62
N VAL A 490 -1.66 -18.12 19.88
CA VAL A 490 -0.36 -17.83 20.50
C VAL A 490 0.77 -18.51 19.73
N GLU A 491 0.60 -19.78 19.39
CA GLU A 491 1.59 -20.53 18.60
C GLU A 491 1.72 -20.00 17.16
N ILE A 492 0.64 -19.51 16.55
CA ILE A 492 0.69 -18.89 15.21
C ILE A 492 1.36 -17.50 15.26
N LEU A 493 1.17 -16.70 16.32
CA LEU A 493 1.93 -15.46 16.53
C LEU A 493 3.45 -15.73 16.63
N LEU A 494 3.83 -16.76 17.39
CA LEU A 494 5.22 -17.23 17.48
C LEU A 494 5.71 -17.81 16.14
N GLY A 495 4.84 -18.47 15.37
CA GLY A 495 5.13 -18.99 14.02
C GLY A 495 5.31 -17.89 12.96
N LEU A 496 4.56 -16.79 13.06
CA LEU A 496 4.76 -15.57 12.26
C LEU A 496 6.14 -14.97 12.54
N GLN A 497 6.46 -14.76 13.83
CA GLN A 497 7.79 -14.36 14.30
C GLN A 497 8.90 -15.29 13.77
N ALA A 498 8.73 -16.61 13.93
CA ALA A 498 9.70 -17.62 13.51
C ALA A 498 9.79 -17.78 11.98
N GLY A 499 8.88 -17.15 11.22
CA GLY A 499 8.99 -16.95 9.76
C GLY A 499 10.18 -16.04 9.37
N GLY A 500 10.78 -15.34 10.34
CA GLY A 500 12.13 -14.81 10.28
C GLY A 500 12.96 -15.32 11.47
N ALA A 501 13.68 -16.42 11.26
CA ALA A 501 14.51 -17.06 12.28
C ALA A 501 15.51 -16.11 12.96
N GLY A 502 15.80 -16.39 14.24
CA GLY A 502 16.67 -15.59 15.12
C GLY A 502 17.45 -16.43 16.13
N THR A 503 18.00 -15.79 17.17
CA THR A 503 18.88 -16.44 18.15
C THR A 503 18.59 -16.06 19.61
N SER A 504 18.79 -17.07 20.47
CA SER A 504 18.76 -17.08 21.94
C SER A 504 20.11 -16.60 22.54
N LEU A 505 20.35 -16.38 23.83
CA LEU A 505 19.61 -16.61 25.11
C LEU A 505 20.28 -15.75 26.24
N HIS A 506 19.91 -15.96 27.52
CA HIS A 506 20.43 -15.32 28.75
C HIS A 506 21.95 -14.95 28.75
N SER A 507 22.42 -13.87 29.41
CA SER A 507 22.15 -13.54 30.83
C SER A 507 22.77 -12.19 31.29
N ASN A 508 22.25 -11.69 32.42
CA ASN A 508 22.85 -10.72 33.38
C ASN A 508 22.99 -9.22 33.03
N ARG A 509 22.38 -8.42 33.94
CA ARG A 509 22.56 -6.97 34.23
C ARG A 509 21.88 -5.94 33.30
N LEU A 510 20.64 -5.64 33.70
CA LEU A 510 20.11 -4.30 34.01
C LEU A 510 20.32 -3.15 33.00
N LEU A 511 19.20 -2.59 32.53
CA LEU A 511 19.07 -1.27 31.86
C LEU A 511 19.72 -1.16 30.47
N ASP A 512 19.15 -1.86 29.49
CA ASP A 512 18.29 -1.20 28.49
C ASP A 512 17.57 -2.26 27.63
N SER A 513 16.27 -2.06 27.35
CA SER A 513 15.40 -3.12 26.82
C SER A 513 14.72 -2.75 25.49
N GLN A 514 15.43 -2.93 24.37
CA GLN A 514 14.84 -2.87 23.03
C GLN A 514 15.70 -3.58 21.96
N LEU A 515 15.03 -4.19 20.97
CA LEU A 515 15.59 -4.78 19.71
C LEU A 515 16.47 -6.03 19.93
N ALA A 516 16.20 -7.24 19.41
CA ALA A 516 15.70 -7.57 18.06
C ALA A 516 15.45 -9.08 17.86
N ASN A 517 14.65 -9.42 16.82
CA ASN A 517 14.50 -10.72 16.12
C ASN A 517 13.61 -10.44 14.86
N LEU A 518 12.69 -11.35 14.47
CA LEU A 518 11.27 -11.06 14.12
C LEU A 518 10.84 -10.90 12.65
N THR A 519 9.54 -11.14 12.41
CA THR A 519 8.72 -10.39 11.42
C THR A 519 8.64 -8.93 11.84
N ASP A 520 8.61 -8.01 10.88
CA ASP A 520 8.88 -6.62 11.19
C ASP A 520 7.70 -5.91 11.88
N VAL A 521 6.46 -6.29 11.55
CA VAL A 521 5.22 -5.97 12.30
C VAL A 521 4.20 -7.11 12.17
N ILE A 522 3.43 -7.39 13.23
CA ILE A 522 2.22 -8.24 13.19
C ILE A 522 0.98 -7.37 13.43
N GLU A 523 0.00 -7.51 12.54
CA GLU A 523 -1.37 -7.00 12.71
C GLU A 523 -2.22 -8.09 13.39
N LEU A 524 -2.71 -7.82 14.59
CA LEU A 524 -3.58 -8.72 15.33
C LEU A 524 -5.02 -8.20 15.22
N GLY A 525 -5.81 -8.88 14.40
CA GLY A 525 -7.20 -8.57 14.12
C GLY A 525 -8.10 -8.81 15.33
N VAL A 526 -8.67 -7.75 15.89
CA VAL A 526 -9.67 -7.82 16.96
C VAL A 526 -11.02 -8.19 16.31
N PRO A 527 -11.59 -9.37 16.60
CA PRO A 527 -12.74 -9.85 15.86
C PRO A 527 -13.99 -9.05 16.20
N PHE A 528 -14.79 -8.76 15.17
CA PHE A 528 -16.00 -7.95 15.27
C PHE A 528 -17.15 -8.55 14.45
N THR A 529 -18.38 -8.38 14.94
CA THR A 529 -19.63 -8.84 14.30
C THR A 529 -20.06 -8.05 13.06
N ASP A 530 -19.64 -6.79 12.91
CA ASP A 530 -20.04 -5.91 11.78
C ASP A 530 -18.82 -5.40 10.95
N PRO A 531 -17.94 -6.29 10.42
CA PRO A 531 -16.67 -5.86 9.86
C PRO A 531 -16.80 -5.44 8.38
N ILE A 532 -17.19 -4.19 8.13
CA ILE A 532 -17.61 -3.70 6.81
C ILE A 532 -16.55 -3.96 5.69
N ALA A 533 -15.25 -3.78 5.97
CA ALA A 533 -14.17 -3.94 4.97
C ALA A 533 -13.66 -5.37 4.78
N ASP A 534 -13.96 -6.27 5.71
CA ASP A 534 -13.35 -7.61 5.73
C ASP A 534 -13.88 -8.48 4.59
N GLY A 535 -12.99 -9.14 3.86
CA GLY A 535 -13.36 -10.16 2.89
C GLY A 535 -13.91 -11.43 3.57
N PRO A 536 -14.67 -12.29 2.85
CA PRO A 536 -15.33 -13.46 3.43
C PRO A 536 -14.41 -14.42 4.22
N THR A 537 -13.12 -14.49 3.87
CA THR A 537 -12.10 -15.25 4.62
C THR A 537 -11.90 -14.72 6.03
N ILE A 538 -11.81 -13.40 6.22
CA ILE A 538 -11.60 -12.77 7.52
C ILE A 538 -12.91 -12.70 8.31
N GLN A 539 -14.04 -12.42 7.65
CA GLN A 539 -15.37 -12.49 8.28
C GLN A 539 -15.61 -13.86 8.94
N ARG A 540 -15.23 -14.96 8.27
CA ARG A 540 -15.33 -16.31 8.83
C ARG A 540 -14.41 -16.48 10.05
N ALA A 541 -13.16 -16.03 9.96
CA ALA A 541 -12.23 -16.09 11.08
C ALA A 541 -12.73 -15.31 12.30
N ASN A 542 -13.29 -14.11 12.09
CA ASN A 542 -13.94 -13.32 13.15
C ASN A 542 -15.12 -14.08 13.77
N THR A 543 -15.93 -14.74 12.94
CA THR A 543 -17.09 -15.55 13.40
C THR A 543 -16.66 -16.75 14.25
N GLU A 544 -15.64 -17.49 13.83
CA GLU A 544 -15.09 -18.65 14.57
C GLU A 544 -14.36 -18.21 15.86
N ALA A 545 -13.71 -17.04 15.86
CA ALA A 545 -13.12 -16.46 17.06
C ALA A 545 -14.19 -15.99 18.08
N LEU A 546 -15.24 -15.31 17.62
CA LEU A 546 -16.33 -14.84 18.49
C LEU A 546 -17.14 -15.99 19.08
N SER A 547 -17.40 -17.06 18.32
CA SER A 547 -18.06 -18.26 18.85
C SER A 547 -17.18 -19.03 19.87
N SER A 548 -15.87 -18.81 19.83
CA SER A 548 -14.90 -19.28 20.82
C SER A 548 -14.77 -18.35 22.05
N GLY A 549 -15.61 -17.30 22.16
CA GLY A 549 -15.64 -16.40 23.31
C GLY A 549 -14.54 -15.34 23.34
N VAL A 550 -13.92 -15.02 22.20
CA VAL A 550 -12.83 -14.03 22.12
C VAL A 550 -13.37 -12.61 22.35
N THR A 551 -12.76 -11.90 23.30
CA THR A 551 -13.06 -10.50 23.65
C THR A 551 -11.76 -9.69 23.65
N ILE A 552 -11.83 -8.36 23.78
CA ILE A 552 -10.63 -7.52 23.93
C ILE A 552 -9.75 -7.99 25.10
N ARG A 553 -10.32 -8.50 26.20
CA ARG A 553 -9.54 -9.09 27.31
C ARG A 553 -8.75 -10.29 26.85
N VAL A 554 -9.39 -11.20 26.11
CA VAL A 554 -8.74 -12.37 25.52
C VAL A 554 -7.67 -11.97 24.51
N VAL A 555 -7.84 -10.88 23.75
CA VAL A 555 -6.78 -10.36 22.86
C VAL A 555 -5.59 -9.83 23.65
N LEU A 556 -5.82 -9.08 24.73
CA LEU A 556 -4.75 -8.58 25.62
C LEU A 556 -4.02 -9.74 26.33
N GLU A 557 -4.76 -10.77 26.75
CA GLU A 557 -4.22 -12.01 27.33
C GLU A 557 -3.44 -12.83 26.30
N LEU A 558 -3.94 -12.99 25.07
CA LEU A 558 -3.23 -13.62 23.95
C LEU A 558 -1.89 -12.94 23.66
N VAL A 559 -1.85 -11.60 23.67
CA VAL A 559 -0.58 -10.88 23.52
C VAL A 559 0.32 -11.08 24.75
N ARG A 560 -0.21 -10.96 25.97
CA ARG A 560 0.55 -11.19 27.22
C ARG A 560 1.17 -12.59 27.27
N ASP A 561 0.43 -13.62 26.90
CA ASP A 561 0.89 -15.01 26.82
C ASP A 561 1.90 -15.20 25.68
N ALA A 562 1.69 -14.56 24.53
CA ALA A 562 2.70 -14.57 23.48
C ALA A 562 3.99 -13.88 23.93
N ARG A 563 3.92 -12.70 24.59
CA ARG A 563 5.09 -12.01 25.17
C ARG A 563 5.81 -12.91 26.17
N SER A 564 5.09 -13.61 27.06
CA SER A 564 5.69 -14.52 28.05
C SER A 564 6.40 -15.73 27.42
N LYS A 565 5.89 -16.21 26.28
CA LYS A 565 6.55 -17.23 25.42
C LYS A 565 7.63 -16.66 24.47
N GLY A 566 7.99 -15.38 24.60
CA GLY A 566 9.06 -14.76 23.81
C GLY A 566 8.63 -14.11 22.49
N LEU A 567 7.35 -13.79 22.30
CA LEU A 567 6.91 -12.95 21.19
C LEU A 567 7.49 -11.55 21.37
N THR A 568 8.39 -11.12 20.49
CA THR A 568 9.02 -9.78 20.54
C THR A 568 8.61 -8.87 19.37
N THR A 569 7.83 -9.37 18.38
CA THR A 569 7.35 -8.60 17.22
C THR A 569 6.55 -7.36 17.66
N PRO A 570 6.72 -6.18 17.03
CA PRO A 570 5.77 -5.09 17.16
C PRO A 570 4.35 -5.56 16.79
N VAL A 571 3.41 -5.52 17.74
CA VAL A 571 2.01 -5.92 17.52
C VAL A 571 1.14 -4.68 17.42
N LEU A 572 0.42 -4.54 16.32
CA LEU A 572 -0.64 -3.55 16.14
C LEU A 572 -1.99 -4.24 16.32
N LEU A 573 -2.91 -3.65 17.09
CA LEU A 573 -4.31 -4.10 17.04
C LEU A 573 -4.99 -3.51 15.80
N MET A 574 -5.47 -4.37 14.91
CA MET A 574 -6.30 -3.97 13.77
C MET A 574 -7.76 -4.27 14.10
N GLY A 575 -8.65 -3.30 13.95
CA GLY A 575 -10.07 -3.52 14.29
C GLY A 575 -10.99 -2.36 13.96
N TYR A 576 -12.25 -2.52 14.34
CA TYR A 576 -13.31 -1.53 14.17
C TYR A 576 -13.50 -0.73 15.46
N TYR A 577 -14.01 0.49 15.37
CA TYR A 577 -14.05 1.42 16.49
C TYR A 577 -15.04 0.99 17.59
N ASN A 578 -16.12 0.27 17.26
CA ASN A 578 -17.18 -0.03 18.22
C ASN A 578 -16.74 -0.87 19.46
N PRO A 579 -15.99 -1.99 19.30
CA PRO A 579 -15.39 -2.67 20.45
C PRO A 579 -14.44 -1.78 21.26
N PHE A 580 -13.63 -0.95 20.61
CA PHE A 580 -12.66 -0.06 21.28
C PHE A 580 -13.37 1.05 22.09
N LEU A 581 -14.38 1.68 21.50
CA LEU A 581 -15.26 2.65 22.15
C LEU A 581 -15.97 2.04 23.37
N THR A 582 -16.48 0.81 23.23
CA THR A 582 -17.19 0.10 24.32
C THR A 582 -16.25 -0.33 25.45
N TYR A 583 -15.00 -0.69 25.15
CA TYR A 583 -13.98 -0.95 26.18
C TYR A 583 -13.53 0.33 26.93
N GLY A 584 -13.69 1.48 26.29
CA GLY A 584 -13.22 2.78 26.76
C GLY A 584 -11.78 3.05 26.32
N GLU A 585 -11.60 4.05 25.47
CA GLU A 585 -10.32 4.35 24.78
C GLU A 585 -9.13 4.42 25.73
N LYS A 586 -9.15 5.33 26.72
CA LYS A 586 -8.03 5.51 27.67
C LYS A 586 -7.64 4.21 28.38
N ARG A 587 -8.64 3.39 28.75
CA ARG A 587 -8.44 2.09 29.39
C ARG A 587 -7.78 1.10 28.41
N LEU A 588 -8.30 1.02 27.19
CA LEU A 588 -7.75 0.18 26.13
C LEU A 588 -6.27 0.50 25.88
N LEU A 589 -5.95 1.79 25.71
CA LEU A 589 -4.59 2.26 25.46
C LEU A 589 -3.63 1.92 26.61
N GLN A 590 -4.06 2.10 27.86
CA GLN A 590 -3.27 1.75 29.04
C GLN A 590 -3.04 0.24 29.17
N GLU A 591 -4.09 -0.59 29.10
CA GLU A 591 -3.92 -2.05 29.16
C GLU A 591 -3.15 -2.60 27.95
N CYS A 592 -3.24 -1.96 26.77
CA CYS A 592 -2.44 -2.30 25.58
C CYS A 592 -0.94 -2.07 25.83
N LYS A 593 -0.57 -0.93 26.40
CA LYS A 593 0.81 -0.61 26.77
C LYS A 593 1.36 -1.60 27.79
N GLU A 594 0.57 -1.97 28.80
CA GLU A 594 0.95 -2.95 29.83
C GLU A 594 1.24 -4.35 29.27
N VAL A 595 0.52 -4.80 28.23
CA VAL A 595 0.81 -6.09 27.56
C VAL A 595 1.83 -5.98 26.42
N GLY A 596 2.36 -4.78 26.16
CA GLY A 596 3.33 -4.53 25.10
C GLY A 596 2.74 -4.63 23.69
N ILE A 597 1.52 -4.17 23.47
CA ILE A 597 1.04 -3.74 22.14
C ILE A 597 1.75 -2.43 21.77
N ASN A 598 1.89 -2.16 20.47
CA ASN A 598 2.72 -1.06 19.95
C ASN A 598 1.91 0.02 19.21
N GLY A 599 0.64 -0.24 18.86
CA GLY A 599 -0.20 0.71 18.17
C GLY A 599 -1.51 0.12 17.63
N PHE A 600 -2.22 0.91 16.83
CA PHE A 600 -3.56 0.60 16.32
C PHE A 600 -3.73 0.91 14.83
N ILE A 601 -4.48 0.05 14.13
CA ILE A 601 -5.11 0.32 12.84
C ILE A 601 -6.63 0.27 13.08
N VAL A 602 -7.28 1.44 13.20
CA VAL A 602 -8.74 1.51 13.37
C VAL A 602 -9.37 1.74 12.00
N VAL A 603 -10.05 0.71 11.48
CA VAL A 603 -10.41 0.60 10.05
C VAL A 603 -11.48 1.61 9.62
N ASP A 604 -12.33 2.05 10.54
CA ASP A 604 -13.58 2.78 10.33
C ASP A 604 -13.68 4.08 11.14
N LEU A 605 -12.59 4.53 11.78
CA LEU A 605 -12.56 5.76 12.56
C LEU A 605 -12.26 6.97 11.65
N PRO A 606 -13.19 7.94 11.46
CA PRO A 606 -12.94 9.11 10.64
C PRO A 606 -11.76 9.95 11.18
N PRO A 607 -10.84 10.47 10.34
CA PRO A 607 -9.72 11.33 10.71
C PRO A 607 -10.08 12.47 11.67
N GLU A 608 -11.27 13.03 11.48
CA GLU A 608 -11.82 14.15 12.25
C GLU A 608 -12.08 13.76 13.72
N GLU A 609 -12.30 12.47 14.01
CA GLU A 609 -12.35 11.90 15.38
C GLU A 609 -11.03 11.26 15.78
N ALA A 610 -10.29 10.71 14.81
CA ALA A 610 -9.00 10.05 15.02
C ALA A 610 -7.96 10.98 15.68
N VAL A 611 -8.06 12.30 15.52
CA VAL A 611 -7.24 13.28 16.29
C VAL A 611 -7.25 12.95 17.79
N THR A 612 -8.43 12.72 18.37
CA THR A 612 -8.55 12.50 19.84
C THR A 612 -7.99 11.13 20.25
N PHE A 613 -8.26 10.10 19.46
CA PHE A 613 -7.73 8.75 19.71
C PHE A 613 -6.20 8.71 19.57
N ARG A 614 -5.66 9.36 18.52
CA ARG A 614 -4.23 9.52 18.26
C ARG A 614 -3.54 10.37 19.32
N ASP A 615 -4.17 11.41 19.84
CA ASP A 615 -3.66 12.19 20.98
C ASP A 615 -3.49 11.28 22.22
N PHE A 616 -4.38 10.30 22.45
CA PHE A 616 -4.19 9.30 23.51
C PHE A 616 -3.09 8.27 23.15
N CYS A 617 -2.99 7.82 21.89
CA CYS A 617 -1.87 6.97 21.44
C CYS A 617 -0.52 7.61 21.78
N ALA A 618 -0.34 8.87 21.36
CA ALA A 618 0.89 9.63 21.60
C ALA A 618 1.19 9.87 23.09
N GLN A 619 0.16 10.07 23.93
CA GLN A 619 0.32 10.20 25.39
C GLN A 619 0.84 8.91 26.04
N GLU A 620 0.38 7.74 25.55
CA GLU A 620 0.80 6.46 26.10
C GLU A 620 2.06 5.87 25.43
N GLY A 621 2.55 6.46 24.33
CA GLY A 621 3.71 5.97 23.58
C GLY A 621 3.38 4.86 22.57
N LEU A 622 2.13 4.83 22.11
CA LEU A 622 1.60 3.91 21.12
C LEU A 622 1.43 4.63 19.78
N SER A 623 1.50 3.91 18.67
CA SER A 623 1.37 4.46 17.31
C SER A 623 -0.08 4.38 16.80
N TYR A 624 -0.53 5.39 16.05
CA TYR A 624 -1.77 5.34 15.27
C TYR A 624 -1.45 5.29 13.77
N ILE A 625 -1.91 4.24 13.09
CA ILE A 625 -1.67 4.00 11.67
C ILE A 625 -2.89 4.46 10.85
N PRO A 626 -2.83 5.60 10.15
CA PRO A 626 -3.87 6.01 9.22
C PRO A 626 -3.88 5.14 7.96
N LEU A 627 -5.08 4.83 7.46
CA LEU A 627 -5.29 4.20 6.17
C LEU A 627 -5.50 5.26 5.09
N ILE A 628 -4.98 5.02 3.88
CA ILE A 628 -5.23 5.83 2.68
C ILE A 628 -5.65 4.90 1.53
N SER A 629 -6.66 5.32 0.77
CA SER A 629 -7.21 4.57 -0.37
C SER A 629 -7.05 5.36 -1.69
N PRO A 630 -7.31 4.77 -2.86
CA PRO A 630 -7.40 5.51 -4.12
C PRO A 630 -8.42 6.67 -4.04
N ALA A 631 -9.48 6.46 -3.26
CA ALA A 631 -10.63 7.33 -3.00
C ALA A 631 -10.48 8.22 -1.74
N THR A 632 -9.24 8.51 -1.33
CA THR A 632 -8.93 9.55 -0.33
C THR A 632 -8.68 10.87 -1.05
N SER A 633 -9.55 11.86 -0.86
CA SER A 633 -9.38 13.19 -1.46
C SER A 633 -8.07 13.89 -1.03
N ASP A 634 -7.52 14.76 -1.89
CA ASP A 634 -6.24 15.44 -1.63
C ASP A 634 -6.24 16.39 -0.40
N HIS A 635 -7.42 16.72 0.14
CA HIS A 635 -7.53 17.39 1.45
C HIS A 635 -7.34 16.40 2.59
N ARG A 636 -8.19 15.35 2.61
CA ARG A 636 -8.18 14.30 3.64
C ARG A 636 -6.86 13.54 3.68
N MET A 637 -6.21 13.39 2.52
CA MET A 637 -4.85 12.86 2.39
C MET A 637 -3.82 13.65 3.20
N LYS A 638 -3.92 14.99 3.26
CA LYS A 638 -3.01 15.84 4.07
C LYS A 638 -3.26 15.65 5.55
N LEU A 639 -4.52 15.55 5.99
CA LEU A 639 -4.87 15.29 7.38
C LEU A 639 -4.37 13.91 7.83
N LEU A 640 -4.64 12.86 7.04
CA LEU A 640 -4.12 11.50 7.27
C LEU A 640 -2.58 11.48 7.32
N CYS A 641 -1.89 12.19 6.42
CA CYS A 641 -0.43 12.31 6.43
C CYS A 641 0.12 13.10 7.63
N LYS A 642 -0.65 14.05 8.21
CA LYS A 642 -0.29 14.76 9.45
C LYS A 642 -0.55 13.93 10.71
N LEU A 643 -1.53 13.04 10.69
CA LEU A 643 -1.86 12.15 11.81
C LEU A 643 -0.82 11.05 12.02
N ALA A 644 -0.28 10.51 10.91
CA ALA A 644 0.71 9.43 10.90
C ALA A 644 1.94 9.74 11.76
N ASP A 645 2.29 8.81 12.66
CA ASP A 645 3.45 8.91 13.54
C ASP A 645 4.58 7.92 13.20
N SER A 646 4.26 6.76 12.61
CA SER A 646 5.26 5.73 12.23
C SER A 646 5.22 5.33 10.75
N PHE A 647 4.06 4.94 10.20
CA PHE A 647 3.86 4.65 8.78
C PHE A 647 2.40 4.87 8.35
N ILE A 648 2.16 4.88 7.04
CA ILE A 648 0.82 4.97 6.44
C ILE A 648 0.46 3.63 5.78
N TYR A 649 -0.74 3.12 6.07
CA TYR A 649 -1.28 1.92 5.40
C TYR A 649 -1.94 2.32 4.07
N ILE A 650 -1.45 1.79 2.96
CA ILE A 650 -1.98 2.02 1.61
C ILE A 650 -2.86 0.83 1.19
N VAL A 651 -4.15 1.09 1.02
CA VAL A 651 -5.12 0.15 0.45
C VAL A 651 -4.94 0.17 -1.07
N SER A 652 -4.39 -0.89 -1.67
CA SER A 652 -3.93 -0.86 -3.08
C SER A 652 -5.03 -0.78 -4.16
N ARG A 653 -6.30 -0.90 -3.78
CA ARG A 653 -7.46 -1.05 -4.69
C ARG A 653 -8.78 -0.78 -3.99
N MET A 654 -9.83 -0.55 -4.77
CA MET A 654 -11.21 -0.49 -4.27
C MET A 654 -11.76 -1.90 -4.01
N GLY A 655 -12.57 -2.06 -2.96
CA GLY A 655 -13.21 -3.33 -2.57
C GLY A 655 -12.59 -3.99 -1.33
N VAL A 656 -13.10 -5.17 -0.97
CA VAL A 656 -12.71 -5.93 0.22
C VAL A 656 -11.38 -6.68 0.08
N THR A 657 -10.84 -7.13 1.22
CA THR A 657 -9.64 -8.00 1.24
C THR A 657 -9.89 -9.32 0.48
N GLY A 658 -8.87 -9.85 -0.22
CA GLY A 658 -8.95 -11.13 -0.94
C GLY A 658 -9.62 -11.15 -2.32
N ALA A 659 -10.50 -10.19 -2.66
CA ALA A 659 -11.20 -10.17 -3.96
C ALA A 659 -10.25 -9.99 -5.17
N THR A 660 -10.13 -11.00 -6.04
CA THR A 660 -9.25 -11.07 -7.24
C THR A 660 -7.74 -10.91 -7.00
N GLY A 661 -6.95 -11.41 -7.96
CA GLY A 661 -5.51 -11.70 -7.81
C GLY A 661 -4.58 -10.91 -8.74
N THR A 662 -4.92 -9.69 -9.13
CA THR A 662 -4.03 -8.78 -9.89
C THR A 662 -3.79 -7.47 -9.12
N LEU A 663 -2.58 -6.93 -9.23
CA LEU A 663 -2.23 -5.63 -8.66
C LEU A 663 -2.86 -4.49 -9.48
N SER A 664 -3.20 -3.37 -8.82
CA SER A 664 -3.77 -2.20 -9.50
C SER A 664 -2.72 -1.46 -10.33
N ALA A 665 -3.04 -1.17 -11.59
CA ALA A 665 -2.17 -0.41 -12.49
C ALA A 665 -1.97 1.06 -12.05
N SER A 666 -2.91 1.63 -11.29
CA SER A 666 -2.83 3.01 -10.76
C SER A 666 -2.07 3.13 -9.43
N LEU A 667 -1.63 2.02 -8.83
CA LEU A 667 -0.94 2.04 -7.55
C LEU A 667 0.32 2.93 -7.52
N PRO A 668 1.21 2.94 -8.53
CA PRO A 668 2.36 3.85 -8.54
C PRO A 668 1.97 5.33 -8.53
N GLU A 669 0.83 5.68 -9.13
CA GLU A 669 0.31 7.05 -9.11
C GLU A 669 -0.27 7.41 -7.73
N LEU A 670 -0.99 6.50 -7.08
CA LEU A 670 -1.47 6.69 -5.71
C LEU A 670 -0.29 6.89 -4.73
N LEU A 671 0.75 6.04 -4.81
CA LEU A 671 1.96 6.19 -4.00
C LEU A 671 2.67 7.53 -4.29
N ALA A 672 2.71 7.96 -5.55
CA ALA A 672 3.22 9.27 -5.95
C ALA A 672 2.30 10.45 -5.59
N ARG A 673 1.02 10.22 -5.26
CA ARG A 673 0.09 11.23 -4.70
C ARG A 673 0.36 11.37 -3.20
N VAL A 674 0.41 10.26 -2.47
CA VAL A 674 0.70 10.23 -1.02
C VAL A 674 2.09 10.81 -0.71
N LYS A 675 3.16 10.42 -1.42
CA LYS A 675 4.51 10.96 -1.17
C LYS A 675 4.69 12.47 -1.47
N ARG A 676 3.66 13.18 -1.97
CA ARG A 676 3.63 14.67 -1.99
C ARG A 676 3.31 15.26 -0.62
N TYR A 677 2.57 14.53 0.20
CA TYR A 677 2.01 14.99 1.47
C TYR A 677 2.58 14.25 2.68
N SER A 678 3.06 13.01 2.53
CA SER A 678 3.64 12.20 3.61
C SER A 678 5.13 12.48 3.90
N ALA A 679 5.78 13.33 3.10
CA ALA A 679 7.21 13.64 3.18
C ALA A 679 8.10 12.38 3.24
N ASN A 680 8.65 12.05 4.41
CA ASN A 680 9.52 10.89 4.64
C ASN A 680 8.82 9.69 5.31
N VAL A 681 7.52 9.79 5.65
CA VAL A 681 6.79 8.72 6.33
C VAL A 681 6.70 7.47 5.43
N PRO A 682 7.14 6.28 5.90
CA PRO A 682 7.07 5.02 5.15
C PRO A 682 5.65 4.64 4.72
N LEU A 683 5.53 4.01 3.55
CA LEU A 683 4.26 3.49 3.04
C LEU A 683 4.24 1.95 3.04
N ALA A 684 3.31 1.37 3.78
CA ALA A 684 3.03 -0.07 3.78
C ALA A 684 1.87 -0.37 2.83
N VAL A 685 2.08 -1.17 1.78
CA VAL A 685 1.01 -1.50 0.82
C VAL A 685 0.38 -2.86 1.13
N GLY A 686 -0.94 -2.87 1.29
CA GLY A 686 -1.74 -4.08 1.48
C GLY A 686 -2.81 -4.32 0.41
N PHE A 687 -3.63 -5.34 0.65
CA PHE A 687 -4.68 -5.88 -0.23
C PHE A 687 -4.15 -6.59 -1.49
N GLY A 688 -4.72 -7.75 -1.83
CA GLY A 688 -4.40 -8.52 -3.06
C GLY A 688 -3.09 -9.34 -3.05
N VAL A 689 -2.28 -9.24 -1.99
CA VAL A 689 -1.00 -9.96 -1.89
C VAL A 689 -1.23 -11.42 -1.46
N SER A 690 -0.83 -12.37 -2.31
CA SER A 690 -1.05 -13.81 -2.08
C SER A 690 0.07 -14.72 -2.63
N THR A 691 1.03 -14.15 -3.35
CA THR A 691 2.16 -14.84 -4.00
C THR A 691 3.48 -14.15 -3.68
N ARG A 692 4.60 -14.84 -3.90
CA ARG A 692 5.94 -14.24 -3.76
C ARG A 692 6.15 -13.15 -4.81
N GLU A 693 5.57 -13.32 -6.00
CA GLU A 693 5.60 -12.39 -7.11
C GLU A 693 4.92 -11.06 -6.73
N HIS A 694 3.71 -11.09 -6.15
CA HIS A 694 3.02 -9.87 -5.71
C HIS A 694 3.81 -9.15 -4.61
N PHE A 695 4.41 -9.89 -3.67
CA PHE A 695 5.27 -9.32 -2.63
C PHE A 695 6.52 -8.63 -3.24
N LEU A 696 7.21 -9.29 -4.17
CA LEU A 696 8.40 -8.75 -4.82
C LEU A 696 8.10 -7.60 -5.78
N ASP A 697 6.90 -7.53 -6.37
CA ASP A 697 6.49 -6.40 -7.22
C ASP A 697 6.12 -5.17 -6.37
N LEU A 698 5.45 -5.36 -5.24
CA LEU A 698 5.16 -4.26 -4.30
C LEU A 698 6.41 -3.75 -3.58
N ALA A 699 7.32 -4.63 -3.17
CA ALA A 699 8.58 -4.25 -2.50
C ALA A 699 9.56 -3.44 -3.37
N LYS A 700 9.23 -3.19 -4.65
CA LYS A 700 9.96 -2.25 -5.54
C LYS A 700 9.48 -0.80 -5.41
N ILE A 701 8.26 -0.58 -4.88
CA ILE A 701 7.56 0.71 -4.89
C ILE A 701 7.02 1.13 -3.52
N ALA A 702 6.90 0.18 -2.58
CA ALA A 702 6.47 0.39 -1.20
C ALA A 702 7.62 0.15 -0.22
N ASP A 703 7.54 0.75 0.96
CA ASP A 703 8.55 0.64 2.01
C ASP A 703 8.29 -0.60 2.90
N ALA A 704 7.05 -1.09 2.94
CA ALA A 704 6.66 -2.40 3.47
C ALA A 704 5.49 -3.02 2.67
N VAL A 705 5.26 -4.31 2.82
CA VAL A 705 4.15 -5.05 2.16
C VAL A 705 3.37 -5.85 3.20
N VAL A 706 2.03 -5.76 3.14
CA VAL A 706 1.09 -6.40 4.08
C VAL A 706 0.45 -7.63 3.48
N ILE A 707 0.47 -8.75 4.20
CA ILE A 707 -0.16 -10.01 3.80
C ILE A 707 -1.08 -10.53 4.91
N GLY A 708 -2.40 -10.56 4.65
CA GLY A 708 -3.41 -11.00 5.62
C GLY A 708 -4.26 -12.18 5.18
N SER A 709 -5.22 -11.97 4.27
CA SER A 709 -6.20 -13.01 3.87
C SER A 709 -5.54 -14.34 3.50
N LYS A 710 -4.35 -14.32 2.88
CA LYS A 710 -3.64 -15.54 2.49
C LYS A 710 -3.06 -16.32 3.68
N ILE A 711 -2.71 -15.65 4.78
CA ILE A 711 -2.28 -16.30 6.02
C ILE A 711 -3.49 -16.99 6.67
N ILE A 712 -4.64 -16.33 6.72
CA ILE A 712 -5.89 -16.92 7.24
C ILE A 712 -6.31 -18.15 6.40
N GLU A 713 -6.21 -18.10 5.06
CA GLU A 713 -6.43 -19.29 4.22
C GLU A 713 -5.51 -20.47 4.60
N ILE A 714 -4.22 -20.20 4.86
CA ILE A 714 -3.23 -21.22 5.18
C ILE A 714 -3.48 -21.80 6.57
N VAL A 715 -3.89 -20.98 7.54
CA VAL A 715 -4.34 -21.43 8.86
C VAL A 715 -5.59 -22.31 8.74
N SER A 716 -6.57 -21.88 7.96
CA SER A 716 -7.86 -22.58 7.75
C SER A 716 -7.69 -23.94 7.03
N GLN A 717 -6.69 -24.07 6.14
CA GLN A 717 -6.40 -25.29 5.39
C GLN A 717 -5.39 -26.23 6.08
N ALA A 718 -4.70 -25.78 7.12
CA ALA A 718 -3.69 -26.56 7.82
C ALA A 718 -4.31 -27.40 8.97
N PRO A 719 -3.94 -28.69 9.11
CA PRO A 719 -4.40 -29.51 10.23
C PRO A 719 -4.04 -28.94 11.61
N ALA A 720 -4.84 -29.32 12.62
CA ALA A 720 -4.61 -28.92 14.01
C ALA A 720 -3.20 -29.31 14.49
N GLY A 721 -2.52 -28.36 15.15
CA GLY A 721 -1.18 -28.54 15.69
C GLY A 721 -0.03 -28.27 14.69
N VAL A 722 -0.33 -27.98 13.42
CA VAL A 722 0.70 -27.62 12.41
C VAL A 722 0.49 -26.28 11.73
N GLN A 723 -0.56 -25.52 12.08
CA GLN A 723 -0.86 -24.23 11.47
C GLN A 723 0.27 -23.21 11.64
N ALA A 724 0.82 -23.09 12.86
CA ALA A 724 1.97 -22.22 13.16
C ALA A 724 3.16 -22.48 12.23
N LYS A 725 3.53 -23.76 12.04
CA LYS A 725 4.61 -24.16 11.14
C LYS A 725 4.27 -23.92 9.66
N LYS A 726 3.00 -24.03 9.26
CA LYS A 726 2.58 -23.72 7.88
C LYS A 726 2.62 -22.22 7.58
N VAL A 727 2.26 -21.39 8.55
CA VAL A 727 2.39 -19.94 8.49
C VAL A 727 3.87 -19.53 8.47
N GLN A 728 4.69 -20.10 9.35
CA GLN A 728 6.16 -19.95 9.33
C GLN A 728 6.74 -20.26 7.93
N GLN A 729 6.43 -21.42 7.37
CA GLN A 729 6.90 -21.85 6.05
C GLN A 729 6.49 -20.88 4.94
N PHE A 730 5.26 -20.36 4.97
CA PHE A 730 4.78 -19.39 4.00
C PHE A 730 5.48 -18.02 4.13
N CYS A 731 5.60 -17.48 5.35
CA CYS A 731 6.28 -16.21 5.60
C CYS A 731 7.77 -16.30 5.22
N ALA A 732 8.43 -17.40 5.54
CA ALA A 732 9.79 -17.71 5.09
C ALA A 732 9.89 -17.80 3.56
N GLN A 733 8.98 -18.53 2.89
CA GLN A 733 8.95 -18.67 1.44
C GLN A 733 8.70 -17.34 0.69
N VAL A 734 7.81 -16.48 1.21
CA VAL A 734 7.46 -15.20 0.56
C VAL A 734 8.54 -14.13 0.80
N SER A 735 9.04 -13.99 2.02
CA SER A 735 10.15 -13.06 2.32
C SER A 735 11.49 -13.54 1.74
N GLY A 736 11.73 -14.87 1.71
CA GLY A 736 12.99 -15.49 1.33
C GLY A 736 13.92 -15.85 2.49
N ARG A 737 13.40 -15.88 3.73
CA ARG A 737 14.15 -16.26 4.94
C ARG A 737 14.22 -17.82 5.05
N SER A 738 15.23 -18.38 5.72
CA SER A 738 15.49 -19.83 5.79
C SER A 738 14.77 -20.52 6.99
N GLU A 739 14.75 -21.86 6.99
CA GLU A 739 13.97 -22.71 7.92
C GLU A 739 14.86 -23.47 8.93
N THR A 740 16.13 -23.07 9.12
CA THR A 740 17.22 -23.96 9.59
C THR A 740 17.72 -23.81 11.03
N SER A 741 16.96 -23.21 11.95
CA SER A 741 17.30 -23.18 13.39
C SER A 741 16.16 -23.61 14.33
N SER A 742 16.05 -24.92 14.56
CA SER A 742 15.25 -25.47 15.67
C SER A 742 15.96 -26.64 16.34
N HIS A 743 16.12 -26.58 17.66
CA HIS A 743 16.58 -27.68 18.51
C HIS A 743 15.59 -27.94 19.65
N SER A 744 15.64 -29.15 20.19
CA SER A 744 14.59 -29.77 21.00
C SER A 744 14.30 -29.05 22.32
N ILE A 745 13.05 -28.59 22.50
CA ILE A 745 12.49 -28.35 23.84
C ILE A 745 11.98 -29.69 24.38
N THR A 746 12.73 -30.32 25.30
CA THR A 746 12.26 -31.49 26.06
C THR A 746 13.11 -31.71 27.31
N SER A 747 12.45 -32.01 28.45
CA SER A 747 13.03 -32.21 29.80
C SER A 747 13.65 -30.96 30.47
N GLY A 748 13.56 -30.86 31.81
CA GLY A 748 14.22 -29.78 32.57
C GLY A 748 13.45 -29.12 33.73
N LEU A 749 12.49 -29.78 34.39
CA LEU A 749 11.87 -29.23 35.61
C LEU A 749 12.83 -29.32 36.81
N THR A 750 13.24 -28.16 37.35
CA THR A 750 13.67 -28.03 38.77
C THR A 750 13.54 -26.57 39.22
N MET A 751 13.09 -26.33 40.45
CA MET A 751 12.98 -24.99 41.04
C MET A 751 14.17 -24.67 41.95
N SER A 752 14.48 -23.39 42.11
CA SER A 752 15.23 -22.86 43.24
C SER A 752 14.66 -21.49 43.59
N GLU A 753 14.34 -21.28 44.85
CA GLU A 753 13.85 -20.02 45.40
C GLU A 753 15.02 -19.06 45.70
N ASN A 754 14.77 -17.76 45.72
CA ASN A 754 15.27 -16.86 46.77
C ASN A 754 14.53 -15.52 46.78
N THR A 755 14.64 -14.80 47.90
CA THR A 755 13.74 -13.73 48.33
C THR A 755 14.12 -12.31 47.88
N PRO A 756 13.17 -11.35 47.92
CA PRO A 756 13.41 -9.96 47.57
C PRO A 756 13.77 -9.09 48.78
N ASP A 757 14.94 -8.43 48.73
CA ASP A 757 15.27 -7.27 49.57
C ASP A 757 16.26 -6.36 48.80
N ASP A 758 15.78 -5.20 48.36
CA ASP A 758 16.42 -3.88 48.55
C ASP A 758 15.71 -2.80 47.71
N LEU A 759 14.97 -1.93 48.39
CA LEU A 759 14.43 -0.69 47.82
C LEU A 759 15.42 0.46 48.09
N GLN A 760 15.60 1.37 47.13
CA GLN A 760 15.25 2.81 47.26
C GLN A 760 16.07 3.76 46.36
N SER A 761 15.33 4.64 45.68
CA SER A 761 15.73 5.99 45.26
C SER A 761 16.85 6.18 44.22
N LYS A 762 16.50 6.85 43.12
CA LYS A 762 16.79 8.30 42.96
C LYS A 762 15.92 8.91 41.86
N ASN A 763 15.34 10.07 42.13
CA ASN A 763 14.54 10.80 41.15
C ASN A 763 15.46 11.60 40.21
N GLY A 764 15.11 11.63 38.93
CA GLY A 764 15.68 12.53 37.93
C GLY A 764 14.69 12.72 36.79
N GLU A 765 14.07 13.90 36.70
CA GLU A 765 13.12 14.21 35.63
C GLU A 765 13.85 14.40 34.30
N VAL A 766 13.57 13.56 33.31
CA VAL A 766 14.03 13.76 31.93
C VAL A 766 12.91 14.40 31.11
N ARG A 767 13.09 15.67 30.72
CA ARG A 767 12.15 16.37 29.83
C ARG A 767 12.38 15.95 28.38
N VAL A 768 11.40 15.29 27.79
CA VAL A 768 11.39 14.98 26.35
C VAL A 768 10.94 16.24 25.58
N ASN A 769 11.86 16.85 24.84
CA ASN A 769 11.54 17.92 23.89
C ASN A 769 11.01 17.34 22.58
N SER A 770 9.73 16.98 22.53
CA SER A 770 9.04 16.82 21.25
C SER A 770 8.74 18.20 20.66
N THR A 771 9.09 18.42 19.39
CA THR A 771 8.72 19.65 18.66
C THR A 771 7.23 19.60 18.33
N ARG A 772 6.40 20.08 19.25
CA ARG A 772 5.01 20.46 18.97
C ARG A 772 4.98 21.51 17.85
N LEU A 773 4.34 21.18 16.73
CA LEU A 773 3.44 22.14 16.09
C LEU A 773 2.20 22.25 16.99
N ASP A 774 1.58 23.42 17.04
CA ASP A 774 0.52 23.66 18.02
C ASP A 774 -0.67 22.70 17.84
N ASP A 775 -1.09 22.06 18.94
CA ASP A 775 -2.28 21.19 18.97
C ASP A 775 -3.54 21.95 18.49
N VAL A 776 -3.51 23.29 18.58
CA VAL A 776 -4.52 24.22 18.04
C VAL A 776 -4.57 24.20 16.52
N GLU A 777 -3.43 24.12 15.81
CA GLU A 777 -3.38 24.10 14.34
C GLU A 777 -3.82 22.74 13.78
N LEU A 778 -3.47 21.64 14.47
CA LEU A 778 -3.95 20.30 14.12
C LEU A 778 -5.47 20.18 14.29
N ARG A 779 -6.02 20.75 15.37
CA ARG A 779 -7.48 20.81 15.57
C ARG A 779 -8.13 21.76 14.57
N ARG A 780 -7.54 22.92 14.29
CA ARG A 780 -8.00 23.81 13.22
C ARG A 780 -8.11 23.09 11.88
N VAL A 781 -7.14 22.28 11.48
CA VAL A 781 -7.15 21.53 10.20
C VAL A 781 -8.05 20.28 10.22
N ALA A 782 -8.65 19.95 11.37
CA ALA A 782 -9.73 18.95 11.51
C ALA A 782 -11.13 19.59 11.67
N ASP A 783 -11.20 20.81 12.19
CA ASP A 783 -12.40 21.67 12.26
C ASP A 783 -12.62 22.45 10.94
N GLU A 784 -11.56 22.72 10.16
CA GLU A 784 -11.56 23.23 8.78
C GLU A 784 -11.97 22.09 7.83
N ASP A 785 -13.28 21.91 7.71
CA ASP A 785 -13.95 20.95 6.82
C ASP A 785 -13.40 21.06 5.38
N PRO A 786 -13.22 19.97 4.60
CA PRO A 786 -12.63 19.99 3.25
C PRO A 786 -13.41 20.81 2.20
N LEU A 787 -14.52 21.41 2.61
CA LEU A 787 -15.60 21.97 1.79
C LEU A 787 -15.76 23.49 1.97
N ASP A 788 -14.82 24.19 2.63
CA ASP A 788 -14.82 25.67 2.75
C ASP A 788 -14.60 26.40 1.39
N VAL A 789 -14.56 25.65 0.28
CA VAL A 789 -14.54 26.10 -1.13
C VAL A 789 -15.87 25.77 -1.84
N CYS A 790 -16.87 25.24 -1.13
CA CYS A 790 -18.18 24.85 -1.66
C CYS A 790 -19.30 25.27 -0.70
N GLU A 791 -19.97 26.37 -1.04
CA GLU A 791 -21.19 26.82 -0.34
C GLU A 791 -22.22 25.66 -0.27
N ASN A 792 -22.83 25.47 0.92
CA ASN A 792 -23.82 24.43 1.28
C ASN A 792 -23.28 23.05 1.72
N ILE A 793 -22.53 23.02 2.83
CA ILE A 793 -22.27 21.80 3.64
C ILE A 793 -23.54 21.40 4.41
N LEU A 794 -23.79 20.09 4.57
CA LEU A 794 -24.93 19.57 5.36
C LEU A 794 -24.42 19.00 6.70
N PRO A 795 -25.08 19.27 7.83
CA PRO A 795 -24.55 18.90 9.15
C PRO A 795 -24.40 17.37 9.29
N PRO A 796 -23.19 16.83 9.51
CA PRO A 796 -22.93 15.38 9.48
C PRO A 796 -23.39 14.63 10.75
N ARG A 797 -23.87 15.36 11.77
CA ARG A 797 -24.32 14.80 13.05
C ARG A 797 -25.59 15.46 13.58
N PHE A 798 -26.34 14.68 14.37
CA PHE A 798 -27.47 15.08 15.19
C PHE A 798 -27.04 14.97 16.66
N GLY A 799 -26.49 16.06 17.21
CA GLY A 799 -25.77 16.01 18.49
C GLY A 799 -24.50 15.15 18.36
N GLU A 800 -24.38 14.10 19.16
CA GLU A 800 -23.26 13.14 19.07
C GLU A 800 -23.48 11.99 18.07
N PHE A 801 -24.67 11.86 17.50
CA PHE A 801 -25.03 10.73 16.62
C PHE A 801 -24.88 11.10 15.14
N GLY A 802 -24.57 10.15 14.27
CA GLY A 802 -24.28 10.40 12.85
C GLY A 802 -22.85 10.04 12.47
N GLY A 803 -22.20 10.90 11.69
CA GLY A 803 -20.83 10.73 11.22
C GLY A 803 -20.67 9.80 10.01
N GLN A 804 -19.42 9.52 9.66
CA GLN A 804 -19.01 8.61 8.59
C GLN A 804 -17.99 7.62 9.16
N TYR A 805 -18.46 6.68 9.98
CA TYR A 805 -17.62 5.64 10.59
C TYR A 805 -17.38 4.49 9.61
N VAL A 806 -16.74 4.81 8.48
CA VAL A 806 -16.58 3.90 7.36
C VAL A 806 -15.11 3.68 7.01
N PRO A 807 -14.77 2.52 6.43
CA PRO A 807 -13.51 2.33 5.74
C PRO A 807 -13.23 3.46 4.75
N GLU A 808 -11.99 3.95 4.72
CA GLU A 808 -11.54 5.08 3.90
C GLU A 808 -11.77 4.89 2.37
N SER A 809 -12.08 3.67 1.92
CA SER A 809 -12.52 3.37 0.54
C SER A 809 -13.99 3.70 0.24
N LEU A 810 -14.77 4.18 1.21
CA LEU A 810 -16.16 4.65 1.03
C LEU A 810 -16.30 6.19 1.02
N VAL A 811 -15.23 6.95 1.25
CA VAL A 811 -15.36 8.40 1.53
C VAL A 811 -15.73 9.20 0.28
N ASP A 812 -15.04 9.04 -0.86
CA ASP A 812 -15.37 9.79 -2.07
C ASP A 812 -16.81 9.50 -2.58
N CYS A 813 -17.39 8.31 -2.34
CA CYS A 813 -18.74 8.02 -2.79
C CYS A 813 -19.83 8.60 -1.88
N LEU A 814 -19.56 8.70 -0.57
CA LEU A 814 -20.40 9.48 0.35
C LEU A 814 -20.28 10.97 0.06
N THR A 815 -19.07 11.46 -0.24
CA THR A 815 -18.82 12.86 -0.63
C THR A 815 -19.53 13.22 -1.94
N GLN A 816 -19.45 12.36 -2.97
CA GLN A 816 -20.18 12.54 -4.23
C GLN A 816 -21.70 12.50 -4.00
N LEU A 817 -22.18 11.62 -3.12
CA LEU A 817 -23.60 11.53 -2.78
C LEU A 817 -24.07 12.78 -2.01
N GLU A 818 -23.25 13.34 -1.12
CA GLU A 818 -23.55 14.56 -0.37
C GLU A 818 -23.59 15.78 -1.27
N VAL A 819 -22.56 15.99 -2.10
CA VAL A 819 -22.51 17.10 -3.07
C VAL A 819 -23.64 16.98 -4.10
N GLY A 820 -24.03 15.77 -4.47
CA GLY A 820 -25.23 15.51 -5.28
C GLY A 820 -26.53 15.85 -4.55
N PHE A 821 -26.65 15.43 -3.28
CA PHE A 821 -27.86 15.63 -2.49
C PHE A 821 -28.07 17.10 -2.12
N SER A 822 -27.03 17.81 -1.69
CA SER A 822 -27.08 19.23 -1.36
C SER A 822 -27.59 20.06 -2.55
N LYS A 823 -27.18 19.70 -3.78
CA LYS A 823 -27.69 20.31 -5.02
C LYS A 823 -29.18 20.03 -5.25
N VAL A 824 -29.64 18.77 -5.17
CA VAL A 824 -31.06 18.45 -5.44
C VAL A 824 -32.02 18.85 -4.31
N LYS A 825 -31.52 19.01 -3.09
CA LYS A 825 -32.29 19.40 -1.90
C LYS A 825 -33.03 20.73 -2.09
N ASP A 826 -32.37 21.71 -2.71
CA ASP A 826 -32.90 23.07 -2.90
C ASP A 826 -33.22 23.38 -4.38
N ASP A 827 -33.16 22.38 -5.27
CA ASP A 827 -33.46 22.47 -6.70
C ASP A 827 -34.98 22.32 -6.98
N ALA A 828 -35.58 23.36 -7.53
CA ALA A 828 -37.00 23.39 -7.90
C ALA A 828 -37.36 22.33 -8.95
N ASP A 829 -36.51 22.12 -9.96
CA ASP A 829 -36.73 21.20 -11.07
C ASP A 829 -36.66 19.74 -10.59
N PHE A 830 -35.78 19.44 -9.64
CA PHE A 830 -35.75 18.12 -8.99
C PHE A 830 -37.06 17.84 -8.26
N TRP A 831 -37.53 18.80 -7.48
CA TRP A 831 -38.78 18.61 -6.72
C TRP A 831 -40.01 18.63 -7.61
N GLU A 832 -40.00 19.30 -8.77
CA GLU A 832 -41.04 19.15 -9.79
C GLU A 832 -41.01 17.76 -10.45
N GLU A 833 -39.83 17.26 -10.86
CA GLU A 833 -39.65 15.89 -11.35
C GLU A 833 -40.16 14.86 -10.31
N TYR A 834 -39.76 14.97 -9.04
CA TYR A 834 -40.21 14.10 -7.94
C TYR A 834 -41.73 14.18 -7.70
N ARG A 835 -42.32 15.38 -7.77
CA ARG A 835 -43.78 15.57 -7.62
C ARG A 835 -44.57 15.07 -8.82
N SER A 836 -44.02 15.10 -10.03
CA SER A 836 -44.71 14.60 -11.25
C SER A 836 -45.10 13.12 -11.15
N TYR A 837 -44.37 12.33 -10.34
CA TYR A 837 -44.68 10.92 -10.07
C TYR A 837 -45.70 10.67 -8.96
N TYR A 838 -46.27 11.70 -8.31
CA TYR A 838 -47.19 11.52 -7.18
C TYR A 838 -48.42 10.67 -7.53
N ASP A 839 -49.03 10.88 -8.70
CA ASP A 839 -50.14 10.05 -9.19
C ASP A 839 -49.74 8.58 -9.38
N TYR A 840 -48.49 8.33 -9.82
CA TYR A 840 -47.95 6.97 -9.99
C TYR A 840 -47.66 6.29 -8.65
N ILE A 841 -47.09 7.01 -7.67
CA ILE A 841 -46.78 6.46 -6.34
C ILE A 841 -47.96 6.51 -5.35
N GLY A 842 -49.07 7.15 -5.69
CA GLY A 842 -50.30 7.21 -4.90
C GLY A 842 -50.35 8.32 -3.83
N ARG A 843 -49.74 9.47 -4.10
CA ARG A 843 -49.70 10.64 -3.18
C ARG A 843 -50.64 11.77 -3.63
N PRO A 844 -51.19 12.59 -2.70
CA PRO A 844 -51.01 12.51 -1.26
C PRO A 844 -51.76 11.32 -0.63
N SER A 845 -51.12 10.63 0.32
CA SER A 845 -51.72 9.45 0.95
C SER A 845 -52.86 9.88 1.89
N ARG A 846 -53.93 9.09 1.99
CA ARG A 846 -55.14 9.51 2.73
C ARG A 846 -54.92 9.57 4.24
N LEU A 847 -55.50 10.57 4.88
CA LEU A 847 -55.70 10.65 6.33
C LEU A 847 -57.20 10.61 6.64
N HIS A 848 -57.60 9.82 7.64
CA HIS A 848 -59.01 9.68 8.05
C HIS A 848 -59.14 9.11 9.47
N LEU A 849 -60.28 9.34 10.09
CA LEU A 849 -60.65 8.82 11.42
C LEU A 849 -61.03 7.32 11.36
N ALA A 850 -60.34 6.49 12.12
CA ALA A 850 -60.70 5.10 12.40
C ALA A 850 -61.82 5.07 13.45
N LYS A 851 -63.07 5.02 12.99
CA LYS A 851 -64.26 5.22 13.85
C LYS A 851 -64.44 4.08 14.83
N ARG A 852 -64.44 2.83 14.37
CA ARG A 852 -64.71 1.65 15.21
C ARG A 852 -63.55 1.38 16.17
N LEU A 853 -62.32 1.73 15.80
CA LEU A 853 -61.15 1.68 16.67
C LEU A 853 -61.18 2.78 17.74
N THR A 854 -61.61 4.00 17.38
CA THR A 854 -61.86 5.09 18.36
C THR A 854 -62.97 4.71 19.35
N GLU A 855 -64.08 4.17 18.84
CA GLU A 855 -65.21 3.68 19.66
C GLU A 855 -64.78 2.55 20.61
N HIS A 856 -63.98 1.59 20.11
CA HIS A 856 -63.46 0.46 20.89
C HIS A 856 -62.45 0.88 21.97
N THR A 857 -61.60 1.87 21.70
CA THR A 857 -60.61 2.36 22.68
C THR A 857 -61.20 3.33 23.69
N GLY A 858 -62.28 4.03 23.34
CA GLY A 858 -63.07 4.83 24.27
C GLY A 858 -62.41 6.12 24.78
N GLY A 859 -61.22 6.47 24.30
CA GLY A 859 -60.45 7.66 24.70
C GLY A 859 -60.26 8.65 23.55
N ALA A 860 -59.02 8.93 23.16
CA ALA A 860 -58.70 9.84 22.06
C ALA A 860 -59.15 9.32 20.67
N ASN A 861 -59.41 10.26 19.75
CA ASN A 861 -59.70 10.00 18.35
C ASN A 861 -58.47 9.47 17.62
N ILE A 862 -58.60 8.34 16.92
CA ILE A 862 -57.50 7.68 16.20
C ILE A 862 -57.61 7.95 14.70
N TYR A 863 -56.62 8.63 14.13
CA TYR A 863 -56.50 8.90 12.70
C TYR A 863 -55.41 8.03 12.05
N LEU A 864 -55.64 7.54 10.84
CA LEU A 864 -54.70 6.67 10.11
C LEU A 864 -54.12 7.39 8.90
N LYS A 865 -52.80 7.60 8.87
CA LYS A 865 -52.05 8.07 7.69
C LYS A 865 -51.68 6.88 6.82
N ARG A 866 -52.31 6.76 5.64
CA ARG A 866 -52.42 5.53 4.86
C ARG A 866 -51.29 5.32 3.83
N GLU A 867 -50.05 5.20 4.31
CA GLU A 867 -48.88 4.84 3.47
C GLU A 867 -48.92 3.38 2.96
N ASP A 868 -49.82 2.56 3.49
CA ASP A 868 -50.18 1.23 3.02
C ASP A 868 -50.87 1.24 1.63
N LEU A 869 -51.51 2.35 1.27
CA LEU A 869 -52.18 2.54 -0.02
C LEU A 869 -51.23 3.04 -1.13
N ASN A 870 -50.00 3.43 -0.79
CA ASN A 870 -48.99 3.84 -1.77
C ASN A 870 -48.72 2.71 -2.79
N HIS A 871 -48.20 3.07 -3.96
CA HIS A 871 -47.70 2.07 -4.92
C HIS A 871 -46.63 1.17 -4.28
N THR A 872 -46.56 -0.09 -4.72
CA THR A 872 -45.86 -1.23 -4.06
C THR A 872 -46.40 -1.66 -2.68
N GLY A 873 -47.06 -0.77 -1.92
CA GLY A 873 -47.77 -1.08 -0.67
C GLY A 873 -47.11 -0.62 0.64
N SER A 874 -46.19 0.34 0.58
CA SER A 874 -45.58 0.93 1.79
C SER A 874 -44.95 2.31 1.54
N HIS A 875 -44.58 2.98 2.63
CA HIS A 875 -43.80 4.22 2.63
C HIS A 875 -42.43 4.11 1.91
N LYS A 876 -41.88 2.91 1.67
CA LYS A 876 -40.53 2.76 1.07
C LYS A 876 -40.43 3.37 -0.34
N ILE A 877 -41.54 3.44 -1.08
CA ILE A 877 -41.57 3.99 -2.45
C ILE A 877 -41.17 5.47 -2.52
N ASN A 878 -41.47 6.26 -1.49
CA ASN A 878 -41.09 7.68 -1.39
C ASN A 878 -39.55 7.83 -1.50
N ASN A 879 -38.84 7.02 -0.71
CA ASN A 879 -37.38 7.02 -0.64
C ASN A 879 -36.73 6.42 -1.91
N ALA A 880 -37.29 5.31 -2.42
CA ALA A 880 -36.80 4.67 -3.64
C ALA A 880 -36.88 5.61 -4.86
N LEU A 881 -37.99 6.36 -5.00
CA LEU A 881 -38.13 7.38 -6.04
C LEU A 881 -37.05 8.46 -5.93
N GLY A 882 -36.89 9.05 -4.75
CA GLY A 882 -35.95 10.17 -4.54
C GLY A 882 -34.49 9.78 -4.75
N GLN A 883 -34.06 8.63 -4.22
CA GLN A 883 -32.68 8.17 -4.40
C GLN A 883 -32.37 7.71 -5.83
N VAL A 884 -33.32 7.11 -6.56
CA VAL A 884 -33.08 6.75 -7.97
C VAL A 884 -33.10 7.98 -8.88
N LEU A 885 -33.91 9.01 -8.60
CA LEU A 885 -33.80 10.31 -9.30
C LEU A 885 -32.45 10.99 -9.04
N LEU A 886 -31.97 10.97 -7.79
CA LEU A 886 -30.63 11.43 -7.43
C LEU A 886 -29.53 10.63 -8.16
N ALA A 887 -29.66 9.30 -8.24
CA ALA A 887 -28.74 8.44 -8.98
C ALA A 887 -28.68 8.79 -10.47
N ARG A 888 -29.83 9.01 -11.12
CA ARG A 888 -29.92 9.45 -12.52
C ARG A 888 -29.20 10.79 -12.74
N ARG A 889 -29.36 11.75 -11.82
CA ARG A 889 -28.68 13.06 -11.87
C ARG A 889 -27.18 12.98 -11.54
N LEU A 890 -26.75 11.98 -10.77
CA LEU A 890 -25.35 11.60 -10.58
C LEU A 890 -24.76 10.77 -11.74
N GLY A 891 -25.50 10.60 -12.85
CA GLY A 891 -25.05 9.87 -14.05
C GLY A 891 -24.94 8.35 -13.89
N LYS A 892 -25.51 7.79 -12.81
CA LYS A 892 -25.42 6.36 -12.49
C LYS A 892 -26.36 5.55 -13.37
N THR A 893 -25.94 4.33 -13.72
CA THR A 893 -26.65 3.41 -14.62
C THR A 893 -27.14 2.15 -13.92
N GLU A 894 -26.54 1.83 -12.76
CA GLU A 894 -26.88 0.66 -11.96
C GLU A 894 -27.30 1.05 -10.53
N ILE A 895 -28.22 0.29 -9.97
CA ILE A 895 -28.75 0.44 -8.62
C ILE A 895 -28.55 -0.84 -7.83
N ILE A 896 -28.08 -0.72 -6.59
CA ILE A 896 -28.11 -1.78 -5.59
C ILE A 896 -28.88 -1.34 -4.35
N ALA A 897 -29.49 -2.27 -3.62
CA ALA A 897 -30.18 -1.98 -2.36
C ALA A 897 -30.21 -3.21 -1.43
N ASP A 898 -30.33 -2.96 -0.12
CA ASP A 898 -30.60 -3.96 0.90
C ASP A 898 -32.10 -4.33 0.94
N THR A 899 -32.46 -5.47 1.55
CA THR A 899 -33.83 -5.73 2.00
C THR A 899 -33.91 -6.84 3.04
N GLY A 900 -34.78 -6.67 4.05
CA GLY A 900 -35.18 -7.69 5.03
C GLY A 900 -36.58 -8.22 4.70
N ALA A 901 -37.62 -7.51 5.14
CA ALA A 901 -39.03 -7.78 4.79
C ALA A 901 -39.41 -7.66 3.29
N GLY A 902 -38.45 -7.60 2.36
CA GLY A 902 -38.67 -7.56 0.91
C GLY A 902 -39.17 -6.22 0.35
N GLN A 903 -39.95 -5.43 1.10
CA GLN A 903 -40.65 -4.24 0.59
C GLN A 903 -39.72 -3.12 0.07
N HIS A 904 -38.53 -2.91 0.64
CA HIS A 904 -37.59 -1.92 0.09
C HIS A 904 -36.99 -2.40 -1.23
N GLY A 905 -36.62 -3.68 -1.31
CA GLY A 905 -36.21 -4.33 -2.55
C GLY A 905 -37.27 -4.23 -3.65
N VAL A 906 -38.55 -4.47 -3.33
CA VAL A 906 -39.66 -4.29 -4.28
C VAL A 906 -39.79 -2.83 -4.70
N ALA A 907 -39.80 -1.88 -3.77
CA ALA A 907 -39.91 -0.45 -4.08
C ALA A 907 -38.78 0.02 -5.01
N THR A 908 -37.54 -0.38 -4.72
CA THR A 908 -36.37 -0.06 -5.52
C THR A 908 -36.45 -0.71 -6.91
N ALA A 909 -36.79 -2.00 -6.99
CA ALA A 909 -36.96 -2.70 -8.26
C ALA A 909 -38.06 -2.08 -9.14
N THR A 910 -39.18 -1.65 -8.56
CA THR A 910 -40.27 -0.96 -9.28
C THR A 910 -39.80 0.36 -9.89
N ILE A 911 -39.08 1.19 -9.14
CA ILE A 911 -38.56 2.46 -9.65
C ILE A 911 -37.43 2.25 -10.67
N CYS A 912 -36.58 1.23 -10.49
CA CYS A 912 -35.58 0.87 -11.49
C CYS A 912 -36.22 0.40 -12.81
N ALA A 913 -37.28 -0.39 -12.75
CA ALA A 913 -38.05 -0.82 -13.92
C ALA A 913 -38.72 0.37 -14.64
N LEU A 914 -39.25 1.34 -13.90
CA LEU A 914 -39.82 2.59 -14.45
C LEU A 914 -38.78 3.40 -15.24
N PHE A 915 -37.53 3.47 -14.76
CA PHE A 915 -36.44 4.23 -15.39
C PHE A 915 -35.51 3.40 -16.29
N GLY A 916 -35.77 2.10 -16.49
CA GLY A 916 -34.92 1.22 -17.30
C GLY A 916 -33.53 0.95 -16.72
N MET A 917 -33.34 1.10 -15.41
CA MET A 917 -32.05 0.94 -14.74
C MET A 917 -31.81 -0.51 -14.28
N LYS A 918 -30.56 -0.98 -14.37
CA LYS A 918 -30.16 -2.30 -13.87
C LYS A 918 -30.22 -2.30 -12.33
N CYS A 919 -30.88 -3.29 -11.74
CA CYS A 919 -31.12 -3.36 -10.30
C CYS A 919 -30.69 -4.70 -9.71
N THR A 920 -29.95 -4.68 -8.59
CA THR A 920 -29.58 -5.88 -7.81
C THR A 920 -29.90 -5.68 -6.33
N ILE A 921 -30.78 -6.51 -5.79
CA ILE A 921 -31.20 -6.47 -4.38
C ILE A 921 -30.43 -7.51 -3.58
N TYR A 922 -29.78 -7.07 -2.50
CA TYR A 922 -29.12 -7.92 -1.52
C TYR A 922 -30.12 -8.28 -0.42
N MET A 923 -30.22 -9.57 -0.11
CA MET A 923 -31.21 -10.10 0.84
C MET A 923 -30.63 -11.28 1.62
N GLY A 924 -30.76 -11.29 2.94
CA GLY A 924 -30.33 -12.40 3.78
C GLY A 924 -31.05 -13.71 3.42
N ALA A 925 -30.37 -14.85 3.46
CA ALA A 925 -30.98 -16.13 3.06
C ALA A 925 -32.20 -16.54 3.89
N GLU A 926 -32.22 -16.24 5.20
CA GLU A 926 -33.36 -16.52 6.06
C GLU A 926 -34.53 -15.55 5.80
N ASP A 927 -34.25 -14.28 5.53
CA ASP A 927 -35.25 -13.31 5.06
C ASP A 927 -35.82 -13.72 3.69
N ALA A 928 -34.97 -14.12 2.74
CA ALA A 928 -35.37 -14.58 1.41
C ALA A 928 -36.26 -15.84 1.49
N ARG A 929 -36.02 -16.73 2.46
CA ARG A 929 -36.88 -17.88 2.78
C ARG A 929 -38.22 -17.44 3.37
N ARG A 930 -38.22 -16.56 4.38
CA ARG A 930 -39.43 -16.04 5.04
C ARG A 930 -40.30 -15.16 4.13
N GLN A 931 -39.71 -14.50 3.13
CA GLN A 931 -40.36 -13.48 2.30
C GLN A 931 -40.31 -13.83 0.80
N ALA A 932 -40.42 -15.13 0.47
CA ALA A 932 -40.33 -15.65 -0.89
C ALA A 932 -41.27 -14.97 -1.91
N LEU A 933 -42.46 -14.52 -1.48
CA LEU A 933 -43.38 -13.73 -2.33
C LEU A 933 -42.76 -12.39 -2.78
N ASN A 934 -42.03 -11.71 -1.90
CA ASN A 934 -41.33 -10.47 -2.25
C ASN A 934 -40.09 -10.74 -3.10
N VAL A 935 -39.35 -11.84 -2.86
CA VAL A 935 -38.28 -12.31 -3.76
C VAL A 935 -38.82 -12.54 -5.19
N PHE A 936 -39.99 -13.15 -5.32
CA PHE A 936 -40.65 -13.33 -6.60
C PHE A 936 -41.08 -12.00 -7.25
N ARG A 937 -41.67 -11.07 -6.48
CA ARG A 937 -42.04 -9.73 -6.96
C ARG A 937 -40.81 -8.95 -7.49
N ILE A 938 -39.67 -9.01 -6.80
CA ILE A 938 -38.42 -8.36 -7.22
C ILE A 938 -37.94 -8.93 -8.57
N LYS A 939 -37.90 -10.26 -8.70
CA LYS A 939 -37.50 -10.93 -9.95
C LYS A 939 -38.47 -10.67 -11.11
N LEU A 940 -39.77 -10.59 -10.83
CA LEU A 940 -40.81 -10.24 -11.81
C LEU A 940 -40.65 -8.81 -12.36
N LEU A 941 -40.08 -7.90 -11.57
CA LEU A 941 -39.73 -6.53 -11.96
C LEU A 941 -38.39 -6.44 -12.72
N GLY A 942 -37.76 -7.57 -13.06
CA GLY A 942 -36.50 -7.64 -13.81
C GLY A 942 -35.24 -7.40 -12.97
N ALA A 943 -35.36 -7.18 -11.66
CA ALA A 943 -34.23 -7.00 -10.77
C ALA A 943 -33.61 -8.34 -10.35
N GLN A 944 -32.28 -8.36 -10.20
CA GLN A 944 -31.56 -9.51 -9.66
C GLN A 944 -31.72 -9.56 -8.13
N VAL A 945 -31.67 -10.76 -7.55
CA VAL A 945 -31.65 -10.96 -6.09
C VAL A 945 -30.41 -11.75 -5.74
N PHE A 946 -29.49 -11.12 -5.01
CA PHE A 946 -28.31 -11.74 -4.42
C PHE A 946 -28.64 -12.20 -3.01
N VAL A 947 -28.49 -13.51 -2.76
CA VAL A 947 -28.83 -14.14 -1.48
C VAL A 947 -27.59 -14.21 -0.60
N VAL A 948 -27.64 -13.55 0.56
CA VAL A 948 -26.51 -13.45 1.49
C VAL A 948 -26.55 -14.61 2.48
N GLU A 949 -25.56 -15.50 2.34
CA GLU A 949 -25.34 -16.69 3.18
C GLU A 949 -24.34 -16.44 4.33
N ALA A 950 -23.80 -15.22 4.45
CA ALA A 950 -22.87 -14.83 5.51
C ALA A 950 -23.58 -14.38 6.79
N GLY A 951 -22.88 -14.49 7.92
CA GLY A 951 -23.34 -14.04 9.24
C GLY A 951 -24.68 -14.64 9.65
N THR A 952 -25.61 -13.78 10.08
CA THR A 952 -26.97 -14.17 10.50
C THR A 952 -27.90 -14.53 9.35
N LYS A 953 -27.53 -14.22 8.10
CA LYS A 953 -28.37 -14.37 6.90
C LYS A 953 -29.65 -13.53 6.95
N THR A 954 -29.58 -12.33 7.51
CA THR A 954 -30.68 -11.36 7.67
C THR A 954 -30.34 -9.99 7.06
N LEU A 955 -31.21 -8.99 7.25
CA LEU A 955 -31.00 -7.58 6.89
C LEU A 955 -29.62 -7.02 7.28
N ARG A 956 -29.03 -7.39 8.44
CA ARG A 956 -27.68 -6.92 8.83
C ARG A 956 -26.63 -7.31 7.79
N ASP A 957 -26.62 -8.58 7.42
CA ASP A 957 -25.65 -9.14 6.49
C ASP A 957 -25.92 -8.63 5.06
N ALA A 958 -27.18 -8.35 4.72
CA ALA A 958 -27.58 -7.74 3.45
C ALA A 958 -27.11 -6.29 3.28
N VAL A 959 -27.16 -5.46 4.33
CA VAL A 959 -26.61 -4.08 4.30
C VAL A 959 -25.09 -4.12 4.12
N ASN A 960 -24.40 -5.02 4.83
CA ASN A 960 -22.96 -5.18 4.71
C ASN A 960 -22.52 -5.60 3.30
N GLU A 961 -23.16 -6.61 2.69
CA GLU A 961 -22.83 -7.00 1.31
C GLU A 961 -23.20 -5.92 0.29
N ALA A 962 -24.29 -5.16 0.49
CA ALA A 962 -24.62 -4.02 -0.37
C ALA A 962 -23.57 -2.90 -0.30
N LEU A 963 -23.09 -2.54 0.91
CA LEU A 963 -22.00 -1.58 1.09
C LEU A 963 -20.71 -2.06 0.39
N ARG A 964 -20.32 -3.33 0.60
CA ARG A 964 -19.13 -3.93 -0.03
C ARG A 964 -19.22 -3.96 -1.56
N ALA A 965 -20.39 -4.30 -2.09
CA ALA A 965 -20.66 -4.28 -3.53
C ALA A 965 -20.62 -2.87 -4.13
N TRP A 966 -20.98 -1.85 -3.36
CA TRP A 966 -20.90 -0.45 -3.80
C TRP A 966 -19.43 -0.05 -4.06
N VAL A 967 -18.54 -0.27 -3.10
CA VAL A 967 -17.09 0.06 -3.19
C VAL A 967 -16.45 -0.49 -4.47
N ALA A 968 -16.88 -1.67 -4.93
CA ALA A 968 -16.33 -2.32 -6.10
C ALA A 968 -16.71 -1.65 -7.45
N ASN A 969 -17.80 -0.88 -7.53
CA ASN A 969 -18.35 -0.36 -8.79
C ASN A 969 -18.88 1.10 -8.68
N LEU A 970 -18.18 1.94 -7.92
CA LEU A 970 -18.63 3.29 -7.55
C LEU A 970 -19.00 4.19 -8.72
N ASP A 971 -18.31 4.11 -9.86
CA ASP A 971 -18.53 5.00 -11.01
C ASP A 971 -19.93 4.82 -11.62
N THR A 972 -20.37 3.57 -11.80
CA THR A 972 -21.65 3.21 -12.45
C THR A 972 -22.81 3.06 -11.47
N THR A 973 -22.52 2.75 -10.20
CA THR A 973 -23.51 2.17 -9.27
C THR A 973 -23.87 3.11 -8.13
N HIS A 974 -25.15 3.18 -7.77
CA HIS A 974 -25.63 3.83 -6.54
C HIS A 974 -26.27 2.82 -5.58
N PHE A 975 -25.92 2.91 -4.30
CA PHE A 975 -26.59 2.17 -3.22
C PHE A 975 -27.81 2.96 -2.70
N VAL A 976 -29.00 2.45 -2.98
CA VAL A 976 -30.28 3.00 -2.50
C VAL A 976 -30.61 2.37 -1.15
N ILE A 977 -30.20 3.03 -0.06
CA ILE A 977 -30.34 2.49 1.29
C ILE A 977 -31.81 2.42 1.76
N GLY A 978 -32.16 1.34 2.45
CA GLY A 978 -33.54 1.03 2.83
C GLY A 978 -34.13 1.81 3.99
N SER A 979 -33.34 2.49 4.82
CA SER A 979 -33.84 3.26 5.96
C SER A 979 -32.93 4.43 6.34
N ALA A 980 -33.37 5.31 7.25
CA ALA A 980 -32.63 6.47 7.74
C ALA A 980 -31.48 6.09 8.70
N ILE A 981 -30.69 5.09 8.29
CA ILE A 981 -29.51 4.52 8.92
C ILE A 981 -28.29 4.79 8.00
N GLY A 982 -27.14 4.21 8.34
CA GLY A 982 -25.94 4.35 7.53
C GLY A 982 -25.22 5.68 7.74
N PRO A 983 -24.03 5.83 7.15
CA PRO A 983 -23.20 7.02 7.28
C PRO A 983 -23.88 8.25 6.67
N HIS A 984 -23.53 9.45 7.14
CA HIS A 984 -23.88 10.70 6.46
C HIS A 984 -23.42 10.66 4.98
N PRO A 985 -24.26 11.03 3.99
CA PRO A 985 -25.54 11.76 4.10
C PRO A 985 -26.82 10.89 4.18
N PHE A 986 -26.72 9.56 4.24
CA PHE A 986 -27.89 8.67 4.06
C PHE A 986 -29.08 8.92 5.01
N PRO A 987 -28.91 9.12 6.34
CA PRO A 987 -30.03 9.42 7.23
C PRO A 987 -30.80 10.69 6.81
N LEU A 988 -30.06 11.72 6.40
CA LEU A 988 -30.58 13.01 5.99
C LEU A 988 -31.36 12.92 4.66
N ILE A 989 -30.83 12.15 3.70
CA ILE A 989 -31.48 11.85 2.41
C ILE A 989 -32.82 11.16 2.64
N VAL A 990 -32.80 10.02 3.35
CA VAL A 990 -33.99 9.18 3.54
C VAL A 990 -35.07 9.93 4.31
N ARG A 991 -34.71 10.61 5.40
CA ARG A 991 -35.64 11.47 6.14
C ARG A 991 -36.25 12.55 5.25
N THR A 992 -35.45 13.20 4.39
CA THR A 992 -35.94 14.27 3.52
C THR A 992 -36.98 13.77 2.52
N PHE A 993 -36.74 12.63 1.84
CA PHE A 993 -37.74 12.04 0.94
C PHE A 993 -38.96 11.45 1.68
N GLN A 994 -38.81 11.03 2.93
CA GLN A 994 -39.93 10.57 3.77
C GLN A 994 -40.69 11.70 4.48
N SER A 995 -40.15 12.93 4.54
CA SER A 995 -40.76 14.08 5.23
C SER A 995 -42.14 14.46 4.67
N VAL A 996 -42.42 14.08 3.42
CA VAL A 996 -43.73 14.20 2.77
C VAL A 996 -44.87 13.59 3.61
N ILE A 997 -44.61 12.52 4.38
CA ILE A 997 -45.60 11.87 5.23
C ILE A 997 -46.06 12.82 6.34
N GLY A 998 -45.13 13.45 7.06
CA GLY A 998 -45.45 14.41 8.12
C GLY A 998 -46.01 15.73 7.59
N ASN A 999 -45.51 16.21 6.45
CA ASN A 999 -45.99 17.44 5.80
C ASN A 999 -47.46 17.30 5.39
N GLU A 1000 -47.82 16.24 4.67
CA GLU A 1000 -49.22 15.95 4.33
C GLU A 1000 -50.05 15.71 5.59
N THR A 1001 -49.52 15.01 6.61
CA THR A 1001 -50.26 14.77 7.87
C THR A 1001 -50.58 16.09 8.58
N LYS A 1002 -49.64 17.04 8.63
CA LYS A 1002 -49.83 18.36 9.22
C LYS A 1002 -50.91 19.14 8.48
N GLN A 1003 -50.84 19.19 7.14
CA GLN A 1003 -51.88 19.82 6.30
C GLN A 1003 -53.25 19.16 6.51
N GLN A 1004 -53.34 17.84 6.35
CA GLN A 1004 -54.60 17.09 6.42
C GLN A 1004 -55.24 17.14 7.82
N MET A 1005 -54.45 17.22 8.90
CA MET A 1005 -55.00 17.42 10.26
C MET A 1005 -55.61 18.82 10.44
N LEU A 1006 -54.99 19.86 9.87
CA LEU A 1006 -55.53 21.22 9.87
C LEU A 1006 -56.81 21.30 9.03
N GLU A 1007 -56.85 20.68 7.85
CA GLU A 1007 -58.04 20.59 6.99
C GLU A 1007 -59.19 19.81 7.64
N LEU A 1008 -58.91 18.69 8.31
CA LEU A 1008 -59.94 17.82 8.91
C LEU A 1008 -60.40 18.27 10.30
N THR A 1009 -59.59 19.03 11.05
CA THR A 1009 -59.86 19.31 12.48
C THR A 1009 -59.57 20.73 12.94
N GLY A 1010 -59.04 21.60 12.07
CA GLY A 1010 -58.66 22.98 12.41
C GLY A 1010 -57.44 23.10 13.34
N ARG A 1011 -56.77 22.00 13.70
CA ARG A 1011 -55.65 21.99 14.64
C ARG A 1011 -54.65 20.87 14.37
N LEU A 1012 -53.46 20.99 14.97
CA LEU A 1012 -52.47 19.92 15.00
C LEU A 1012 -52.98 18.73 15.86
N PRO A 1013 -52.51 17.50 15.61
CA PRO A 1013 -52.77 16.36 16.47
C PRO A 1013 -52.12 16.56 17.85
N ASP A 1014 -52.67 15.93 18.88
CA ASP A 1014 -52.07 15.92 20.22
C ASP A 1014 -50.92 14.91 20.32
N ALA A 1015 -50.96 13.83 19.52
CA ALA A 1015 -49.85 12.88 19.39
C ALA A 1015 -49.72 12.28 17.98
N VAL A 1016 -48.51 11.86 17.63
CA VAL A 1016 -48.19 11.09 16.41
C VAL A 1016 -47.40 9.83 16.80
N VAL A 1017 -47.83 8.68 16.28
CA VAL A 1017 -47.29 7.35 16.61
C VAL A 1017 -46.79 6.64 15.36
N ALA A 1018 -45.59 6.06 15.43
CA ALA A 1018 -44.95 5.37 14.30
C ALA A 1018 -44.14 4.15 14.79
N CYS A 1019 -43.87 3.19 13.90
CA CYS A 1019 -43.07 2.01 14.23
C CYS A 1019 -41.59 2.24 13.93
N VAL A 1020 -40.71 1.68 14.77
CA VAL A 1020 -39.28 1.93 14.76
C VAL A 1020 -38.52 0.61 14.65
N GLY A 1021 -38.03 0.34 13.44
CA GLY A 1021 -36.82 -0.45 13.21
C GLY A 1021 -35.69 0.54 12.90
N GLY A 1022 -35.07 0.43 11.72
CA GLY A 1022 -34.16 1.47 11.20
C GLY A 1022 -34.77 2.89 10.98
N GLY A 1023 -36.02 3.14 11.37
CA GLY A 1023 -36.56 4.49 11.59
C GLY A 1023 -37.19 5.28 10.42
N SER A 1024 -37.15 4.83 9.16
CA SER A 1024 -37.53 5.70 8.01
C SER A 1024 -38.94 6.30 8.04
N ASN A 1025 -39.96 5.53 8.44
CA ASN A 1025 -41.34 6.05 8.51
C ASN A 1025 -41.52 7.00 9.71
N ALA A 1026 -40.91 6.66 10.85
CA ALA A 1026 -40.93 7.48 12.06
C ALA A 1026 -40.24 8.83 11.81
N ALA A 1027 -39.03 8.85 11.27
CA ALA A 1027 -38.33 10.09 10.91
C ALA A 1027 -39.15 10.93 9.90
N GLY A 1028 -39.73 10.30 8.87
CA GLY A 1028 -40.55 10.98 7.86
C GLY A 1028 -41.84 11.62 8.39
N ILE A 1029 -42.53 10.97 9.34
CA ILE A 1029 -43.74 11.55 9.94
C ILE A 1029 -43.42 12.50 11.11
N PHE A 1030 -42.37 12.25 11.89
CA PHE A 1030 -41.99 13.06 13.06
C PHE A 1030 -41.26 14.35 12.69
N TYR A 1031 -40.37 14.35 11.69
CA TYR A 1031 -39.51 15.50 11.38
C TYR A 1031 -40.31 16.82 11.19
N PRO A 1032 -41.44 16.84 10.44
CA PRO A 1032 -42.26 18.06 10.30
C PRO A 1032 -42.95 18.54 11.59
N PHE A 1033 -43.06 17.71 12.62
CA PHE A 1033 -43.57 18.07 13.96
C PHE A 1033 -42.44 18.23 15.00
N SER A 1034 -41.17 18.05 14.64
CA SER A 1034 -40.04 18.11 15.58
C SER A 1034 -39.98 19.46 16.33
N CYS A 1035 -40.29 20.56 15.65
CA CYS A 1035 -40.36 21.91 16.23
C CYS A 1035 -41.71 22.28 16.88
N ASP A 1036 -42.71 21.37 16.90
CA ASP A 1036 -44.02 21.62 17.54
C ASP A 1036 -44.08 20.97 18.94
N PRO A 1037 -43.67 21.64 20.04
CA PRO A 1037 -43.63 21.02 21.37
C PRO A 1037 -45.02 20.64 21.92
N SER A 1038 -46.11 21.13 21.32
CA SER A 1038 -47.48 20.72 21.65
C SER A 1038 -47.87 19.34 21.09
N VAL A 1039 -47.04 18.73 20.22
CA VAL A 1039 -47.31 17.43 19.59
C VAL A 1039 -46.42 16.38 20.23
N ALA A 1040 -47.02 15.43 20.97
CA ALA A 1040 -46.30 14.28 21.49
C ALA A 1040 -45.89 13.33 20.36
N LEU A 1041 -44.66 12.79 20.42
CA LEU A 1041 -44.14 11.88 19.41
C LEU A 1041 -43.76 10.57 20.07
N LEU A 1042 -44.29 9.45 19.57
CA LEU A 1042 -44.17 8.12 20.17
C LEU A 1042 -43.69 7.08 19.13
N GLY A 1043 -42.44 6.63 19.27
CA GLY A 1043 -41.90 5.52 18.50
C GLY A 1043 -42.17 4.18 19.19
N ILE A 1044 -42.69 3.19 18.45
CA ILE A 1044 -42.89 1.82 18.96
C ILE A 1044 -41.91 0.85 18.29
N GLU A 1045 -41.02 0.26 19.09
CA GLU A 1045 -40.06 -0.76 18.69
C GLU A 1045 -40.61 -2.19 18.86
N ALA A 1046 -39.90 -3.19 18.32
CA ALA A 1046 -40.25 -4.60 18.52
C ALA A 1046 -39.61 -5.16 19.80
N ALA A 1047 -40.42 -5.45 20.81
CA ALA A 1047 -39.98 -6.19 22.00
C ALA A 1047 -39.84 -7.70 21.77
N GLY A 1048 -40.10 -8.18 20.55
CA GLY A 1048 -40.00 -9.59 20.17
C GLY A 1048 -40.78 -10.50 21.12
N ASP A 1049 -40.11 -11.48 21.72
CA ASP A 1049 -40.74 -12.40 22.68
C ASP A 1049 -40.87 -11.81 24.10
N GLY A 1050 -40.20 -10.69 24.36
CA GLY A 1050 -40.28 -9.91 25.60
C GLY A 1050 -38.96 -9.20 25.93
N LEU A 1051 -39.02 -8.00 26.52
CA LEU A 1051 -37.84 -7.22 26.98
C LEU A 1051 -37.04 -7.91 28.10
N ASN A 1052 -37.63 -8.90 28.75
CA ASN A 1052 -36.99 -9.78 29.72
C ASN A 1052 -36.29 -11.00 29.07
N THR A 1053 -36.13 -11.00 27.75
CA THR A 1053 -35.48 -12.05 26.96
C THR A 1053 -34.47 -11.40 26.00
N ALA A 1054 -33.46 -12.15 25.56
CA ALA A 1054 -32.54 -11.68 24.51
C ALA A 1054 -33.17 -11.66 23.10
N ARG A 1055 -34.46 -11.97 22.94
CA ARG A 1055 -35.14 -12.16 21.65
C ARG A 1055 -36.03 -10.97 21.32
N HIS A 1056 -35.41 -9.82 21.08
CA HIS A 1056 -36.08 -8.56 20.73
C HIS A 1056 -35.28 -7.68 19.75
N SER A 1057 -35.87 -6.59 19.30
CA SER A 1057 -35.25 -5.57 18.43
C SER A 1057 -35.52 -4.14 18.98
N ALA A 1058 -35.57 -4.00 20.31
CA ALA A 1058 -35.95 -2.78 21.04
C ALA A 1058 -34.75 -1.85 21.34
N THR A 1059 -34.12 -1.35 20.28
CA THR A 1059 -32.80 -0.70 20.28
C THR A 1059 -32.70 0.58 21.12
N LEU A 1060 -33.68 1.49 21.04
CA LEU A 1060 -33.72 2.73 21.82
C LEU A 1060 -34.21 2.50 23.26
N THR A 1061 -34.97 1.43 23.48
CA THR A 1061 -35.50 1.03 24.80
C THR A 1061 -34.45 0.33 25.66
N THR A 1062 -33.59 -0.50 25.06
CA THR A 1062 -32.68 -1.42 25.78
C THR A 1062 -31.21 -1.37 25.36
N GLY A 1063 -30.90 -0.76 24.20
CA GLY A 1063 -29.55 -0.68 23.67
C GLY A 1063 -28.69 0.41 24.31
N SER A 1064 -27.44 0.48 23.83
CA SER A 1064 -26.44 1.46 24.27
C SER A 1064 -25.86 2.22 23.08
N LYS A 1065 -25.07 3.27 23.33
CA LYS A 1065 -24.43 4.05 22.25
C LYS A 1065 -23.27 3.26 21.66
N GLY A 1066 -23.18 3.23 20.33
CA GLY A 1066 -22.13 2.52 19.59
C GLY A 1066 -22.14 2.88 18.11
N VAL A 1067 -21.37 2.15 17.32
CA VAL A 1067 -21.22 2.27 15.87
C VAL A 1067 -21.62 0.97 15.18
N LEU A 1068 -22.44 1.09 14.14
CA LEU A 1068 -22.95 -0.02 13.31
C LEU A 1068 -23.18 0.50 11.88
N HIS A 1069 -22.84 -0.26 10.85
CA HIS A 1069 -23.09 0.07 9.44
C HIS A 1069 -22.69 1.50 9.03
N GLY A 1070 -21.57 2.03 9.56
CA GLY A 1070 -21.07 3.35 9.18
C GLY A 1070 -21.50 4.54 10.05
N VAL A 1071 -22.27 4.34 11.12
CA VAL A 1071 -22.89 5.45 11.87
C VAL A 1071 -22.90 5.25 13.38
N ARG A 1072 -22.64 6.33 14.14
CA ARG A 1072 -22.80 6.37 15.61
C ARG A 1072 -24.26 6.59 15.97
N THR A 1073 -24.83 5.66 16.73
CA THR A 1073 -26.26 5.60 17.05
C THR A 1073 -26.52 4.72 18.28
N TYR A 1074 -27.78 4.47 18.66
CA TYR A 1074 -28.10 3.40 19.60
C TYR A 1074 -28.08 2.04 18.89
N VAL A 1075 -27.48 1.05 19.56
CA VAL A 1075 -27.30 -0.32 19.08
C VAL A 1075 -27.58 -1.35 20.18
N LEU A 1076 -28.13 -2.49 19.78
CA LEU A 1076 -28.19 -3.70 20.60
C LEU A 1076 -26.84 -4.40 20.52
N GLN A 1077 -26.07 -4.33 21.61
CA GLN A 1077 -24.73 -4.87 21.71
C GLN A 1077 -24.47 -5.44 23.12
N ASN A 1078 -23.48 -6.32 23.24
CA ASN A 1078 -23.00 -6.80 24.54
C ASN A 1078 -21.97 -5.84 25.16
N GLU A 1079 -21.54 -6.14 26.38
CA GLU A 1079 -20.50 -5.42 27.14
C GLU A 1079 -19.08 -5.45 26.52
N HIS A 1080 -18.92 -6.02 25.33
CA HIS A 1080 -17.67 -6.04 24.56
C HIS A 1080 -17.79 -5.31 23.21
N GLY A 1081 -18.91 -4.61 22.97
CA GLY A 1081 -19.18 -3.89 21.73
C GLY A 1081 -19.46 -4.81 20.54
N GLN A 1082 -19.85 -6.06 20.78
CA GLN A 1082 -20.29 -6.99 19.73
C GLN A 1082 -21.80 -6.86 19.55
N ILE A 1083 -22.23 -6.71 18.29
CA ILE A 1083 -23.63 -6.46 17.92
C ILE A 1083 -24.44 -7.74 18.15
N LEU A 1084 -25.52 -7.62 18.93
CA LEU A 1084 -26.41 -8.73 19.25
C LEU A 1084 -27.27 -9.09 18.03
N ASP A 1085 -27.60 -10.37 17.92
CA ASP A 1085 -28.63 -10.84 17.00
C ASP A 1085 -30.02 -10.49 17.56
N THR A 1086 -30.93 -10.06 16.69
CA THR A 1086 -32.27 -9.58 17.09
C THR A 1086 -33.36 -10.60 16.78
N HIS A 1087 -34.58 -10.34 17.28
CA HIS A 1087 -35.75 -11.14 16.92
C HIS A 1087 -37.06 -10.35 16.95
N SER A 1088 -37.78 -10.39 15.84
CA SER A 1088 -39.17 -9.91 15.74
C SER A 1088 -40.00 -10.79 14.81
N ILE A 1089 -41.31 -10.92 15.08
CA ILE A 1089 -42.27 -11.47 14.11
C ILE A 1089 -42.34 -10.60 12.82
N SER A 1090 -41.87 -9.35 12.90
CA SER A 1090 -41.86 -8.37 11.83
C SER A 1090 -40.44 -8.13 11.31
N ALA A 1091 -40.10 -8.75 10.17
CA ALA A 1091 -38.79 -8.62 9.52
C ALA A 1091 -38.43 -7.17 9.08
N GLY A 1092 -39.37 -6.23 9.09
CA GLY A 1092 -39.10 -4.80 8.84
C GLY A 1092 -38.71 -4.01 10.11
N LEU A 1093 -38.86 -4.61 11.29
CA LEU A 1093 -38.37 -4.09 12.57
C LEU A 1093 -37.18 -4.89 13.13
N ASP A 1094 -36.83 -6.04 12.51
CA ASP A 1094 -35.79 -6.93 12.99
C ASP A 1094 -34.38 -6.42 12.62
N TYR A 1095 -33.88 -5.47 13.40
CA TYR A 1095 -32.63 -4.74 13.12
C TYR A 1095 -31.96 -4.26 14.44
N PRO A 1096 -30.65 -4.51 14.66
CA PRO A 1096 -29.97 -4.17 15.92
C PRO A 1096 -29.61 -2.69 16.09
N GLY A 1097 -29.81 -1.84 15.08
CA GLY A 1097 -29.51 -0.41 15.15
C GLY A 1097 -30.75 0.46 15.06
N VAL A 1098 -30.54 1.77 14.93
CA VAL A 1098 -31.59 2.77 14.67
C VAL A 1098 -31.00 4.00 13.97
N GLY A 1099 -31.84 4.83 13.36
CA GLY A 1099 -31.38 6.07 12.71
C GLY A 1099 -30.85 7.12 13.72
N PRO A 1100 -29.75 7.83 13.41
CA PRO A 1100 -29.09 8.73 14.37
C PRO A 1100 -29.97 9.93 14.80
N GLU A 1101 -30.85 10.42 13.92
CA GLU A 1101 -31.81 11.48 14.27
C GLU A 1101 -32.85 11.01 15.33
N LEU A 1102 -33.20 9.72 15.34
CA LEU A 1102 -34.05 9.13 16.39
C LEU A 1102 -33.27 8.95 17.71
N SER A 1103 -31.99 8.54 17.63
CA SER A 1103 -31.08 8.51 18.79
C SER A 1103 -30.93 9.89 19.44
N PHE A 1104 -30.80 10.94 18.61
CA PHE A 1104 -30.80 12.32 19.07
C PHE A 1104 -32.13 12.74 19.73
N TRP A 1105 -33.28 12.41 19.13
CA TRP A 1105 -34.58 12.73 19.71
C TRP A 1105 -34.92 11.95 20.99
N LYS A 1106 -34.35 10.77 21.19
CA LYS A 1106 -34.40 10.05 22.47
C LYS A 1106 -33.65 10.84 23.55
N ASP A 1107 -32.38 11.18 23.30
CA ASP A 1107 -31.52 11.77 24.34
C ASP A 1107 -31.84 13.26 24.59
N SER A 1108 -32.37 13.98 23.59
CA SER A 1108 -33.01 15.31 23.78
C SER A 1108 -34.44 15.26 24.30
N GLN A 1109 -34.96 14.05 24.61
CA GLN A 1109 -36.32 13.79 25.12
C GLN A 1109 -37.47 14.32 24.23
N ARG A 1110 -37.20 14.61 22.95
CA ARG A 1110 -38.21 15.10 22.00
C ARG A 1110 -39.19 14.02 21.56
N VAL A 1111 -38.74 12.77 21.46
CA VAL A 1111 -39.56 11.60 21.11
C VAL A 1111 -39.47 10.59 22.24
N THR A 1112 -40.62 10.07 22.67
CA THR A 1112 -40.69 8.94 23.61
C THR A 1112 -40.65 7.63 22.83
N TYR A 1113 -39.94 6.63 23.35
CA TYR A 1113 -39.86 5.30 22.76
C TYR A 1113 -40.42 4.26 23.73
N GLN A 1114 -41.16 3.30 23.18
CA GLN A 1114 -41.73 2.14 23.88
C GLN A 1114 -41.57 0.92 22.97
N ALA A 1115 -41.76 -0.30 23.50
CA ALA A 1115 -41.64 -1.52 22.71
C ALA A 1115 -42.87 -2.43 22.88
N ALA A 1116 -43.32 -3.03 21.79
CA ALA A 1116 -44.46 -3.95 21.77
C ALA A 1116 -44.00 -5.37 21.38
N SER A 1117 -44.48 -6.40 22.08
CA SER A 1117 -44.10 -7.80 21.80
C SER A 1117 -44.82 -8.36 20.56
N ASN A 1118 -44.35 -9.51 20.08
CA ASN A 1118 -44.96 -10.27 18.99
C ASN A 1118 -46.48 -10.49 19.21
N VAL A 1119 -46.87 -10.74 20.47
CA VAL A 1119 -48.27 -10.94 20.92
C VAL A 1119 -49.07 -9.62 20.91
N ALA A 1120 -48.45 -8.52 21.32
CA ALA A 1120 -49.04 -7.18 21.25
C ALA A 1120 -49.22 -6.71 19.79
N ALA A 1121 -48.24 -6.97 18.92
CA ALA A 1121 -48.31 -6.70 17.49
C ALA A 1121 -49.44 -7.51 16.81
N LEU A 1122 -49.59 -8.80 17.11
CA LEU A 1122 -50.72 -9.60 16.62
C LEU A 1122 -52.08 -9.06 17.13
N SER A 1123 -52.13 -8.48 18.34
CA SER A 1123 -53.32 -7.81 18.86
C SER A 1123 -53.67 -6.56 18.04
N GLY A 1124 -52.67 -5.72 17.71
CA GLY A 1124 -52.85 -4.57 16.82
C GLY A 1124 -53.29 -4.96 15.40
N PHE A 1125 -52.69 -6.03 14.85
CA PHE A 1125 -53.05 -6.60 13.55
C PHE A 1125 -54.51 -7.06 13.52
N ARG A 1126 -54.91 -7.84 14.54
CA ARG A 1126 -56.28 -8.34 14.73
C ARG A 1126 -57.28 -7.19 14.81
N LEU A 1127 -57.05 -6.22 15.70
CA LEU A 1127 -58.00 -5.13 15.96
C LEU A 1127 -58.20 -4.25 14.73
N MET A 1128 -57.12 -3.88 14.01
CA MET A 1128 -57.23 -3.13 12.76
C MET A 1128 -58.03 -3.90 11.69
N SER A 1129 -57.78 -5.20 11.56
CA SER A 1129 -58.48 -6.06 10.59
C SER A 1129 -59.96 -6.24 10.92
N GLN A 1130 -60.31 -6.43 12.20
CA GLN A 1130 -61.69 -6.72 12.65
C GLN A 1130 -62.54 -5.45 12.85
N LEU A 1131 -61.92 -4.30 13.13
CA LEU A 1131 -62.62 -3.03 13.39
C LEU A 1131 -62.69 -2.12 12.15
N GLU A 1132 -61.60 -1.94 11.41
CA GLU A 1132 -61.56 -1.02 10.26
C GLU A 1132 -61.51 -1.73 8.90
N GLY A 1133 -61.40 -3.07 8.87
CA GLY A 1133 -61.33 -3.85 7.62
C GLY A 1133 -60.02 -3.67 6.84
N ILE A 1134 -58.97 -3.19 7.51
CA ILE A 1134 -57.65 -2.94 6.93
C ILE A 1134 -56.69 -4.01 7.48
N ILE A 1135 -55.96 -4.71 6.61
CA ILE A 1135 -54.93 -5.67 7.01
C ILE A 1135 -53.59 -4.92 7.07
N PRO A 1136 -53.08 -4.55 8.27
CA PRO A 1136 -51.85 -3.78 8.40
C PRO A 1136 -50.61 -4.66 8.21
N ALA A 1137 -49.49 -4.07 7.80
CA ALA A 1137 -48.21 -4.77 7.94
C ALA A 1137 -47.87 -5.00 9.41
N LEU A 1138 -47.16 -6.09 9.74
CA LEU A 1138 -46.76 -6.39 11.11
C LEU A 1138 -45.88 -5.26 11.72
N GLU A 1139 -45.12 -4.55 10.90
CA GLU A 1139 -44.37 -3.35 11.32
C GLU A 1139 -45.33 -2.29 11.86
N SER A 1140 -46.36 -1.95 11.06
CA SER A 1140 -47.41 -0.99 11.40
C SER A 1140 -48.23 -1.42 12.62
N SER A 1141 -48.37 -2.73 12.84
CA SER A 1141 -49.19 -3.30 13.93
C SER A 1141 -48.61 -3.02 15.32
N HIS A 1142 -47.29 -2.85 15.43
CA HIS A 1142 -46.64 -2.38 16.65
C HIS A 1142 -47.08 -0.93 16.99
N ALA A 1143 -47.06 -0.03 16.00
CA ALA A 1143 -47.55 1.35 16.15
C ALA A 1143 -49.05 1.41 16.47
N ILE A 1144 -49.85 0.53 15.87
CA ILE A 1144 -51.29 0.41 16.19
C ILE A 1144 -51.50 0.04 17.66
N TYR A 1145 -50.77 -0.95 18.19
CA TYR A 1145 -50.87 -1.34 19.59
C TYR A 1145 -50.49 -0.20 20.55
N GLY A 1146 -49.33 0.43 20.34
CA GLY A 1146 -48.89 1.55 21.18
C GLY A 1146 -49.83 2.76 21.12
N ALA A 1147 -50.39 3.05 19.95
CA ALA A 1147 -51.40 4.10 19.78
C ALA A 1147 -52.73 3.79 20.48
N ILE A 1148 -53.13 2.51 20.55
CA ILE A 1148 -54.32 2.06 21.28
C ILE A 1148 -54.15 2.26 22.79
N GLU A 1149 -53.00 1.89 23.36
CA GLU A 1149 -52.73 2.12 24.78
C GLU A 1149 -52.60 3.62 25.12
N LEU A 1150 -51.94 4.39 24.24
CA LEU A 1150 -51.93 5.85 24.36
C LEU A 1150 -53.35 6.44 24.29
N ALA A 1151 -54.18 6.00 23.34
CA ALA A 1151 -55.55 6.49 23.17
C ALA A 1151 -56.41 6.27 24.43
N LYS A 1152 -56.30 5.10 25.08
CA LYS A 1152 -56.99 4.80 26.34
C LYS A 1152 -56.57 5.72 27.49
N SER A 1153 -55.30 6.13 27.52
CA SER A 1153 -54.77 7.04 28.55
C SER A 1153 -55.19 8.52 28.35
N MET A 1154 -55.62 8.88 27.15
CA MET A 1154 -55.93 10.27 26.78
C MET A 1154 -57.44 10.55 26.81
N PRO A 1155 -57.87 11.75 27.27
CA PRO A 1155 -59.29 12.10 27.33
C PRO A 1155 -59.92 12.26 25.92
N LYS A 1156 -61.22 11.97 25.84
CA LYS A 1156 -62.03 12.14 24.62
C LYS A 1156 -61.89 13.55 24.02
N GLY A 1157 -61.84 13.63 22.69
CA GLY A 1157 -61.64 14.89 21.95
C GLY A 1157 -60.16 15.25 21.69
N LYS A 1158 -59.21 14.54 22.30
CA LYS A 1158 -57.81 14.51 21.86
C LYS A 1158 -57.67 13.73 20.54
N ASN A 1159 -56.67 14.05 19.73
CA ASN A 1159 -56.44 13.47 18.40
C ASN A 1159 -55.05 12.82 18.33
N ILE A 1160 -54.99 11.56 17.92
CA ILE A 1160 -53.76 10.79 17.70
C ILE A 1160 -53.68 10.41 16.22
N VAL A 1161 -52.52 10.57 15.56
CA VAL A 1161 -52.26 10.03 14.22
C VAL A 1161 -51.35 8.81 14.30
N ILE A 1162 -51.71 7.73 13.62
CA ILE A 1162 -50.89 6.53 13.42
C ILE A 1162 -50.32 6.56 11.99
N CYS A 1163 -49.00 6.42 11.87
CA CYS A 1163 -48.35 6.14 10.59
C CYS A 1163 -48.60 4.67 10.20
N LEU A 1164 -49.57 4.42 9.31
CA LEU A 1164 -49.85 3.08 8.81
C LEU A 1164 -48.87 2.75 7.67
N SER A 1165 -47.63 2.45 8.07
CA SER A 1165 -46.42 2.46 7.22
C SER A 1165 -46.42 1.51 6.01
N GLY A 1166 -47.35 0.56 5.94
CA GLY A 1166 -47.45 -0.49 4.93
C GLY A 1166 -48.59 -1.48 5.19
N ARG A 1167 -48.99 -2.21 4.14
CA ARG A 1167 -50.07 -3.23 4.18
C ARG A 1167 -49.57 -4.66 4.41
N GLY A 1168 -50.46 -5.49 4.97
CA GLY A 1168 -50.14 -6.81 5.50
C GLY A 1168 -50.13 -7.98 4.52
N ASP A 1169 -50.31 -7.77 3.21
CA ASP A 1169 -50.29 -8.86 2.20
C ASP A 1169 -49.08 -9.81 2.36
N LYS A 1170 -47.91 -9.23 2.66
CA LYS A 1170 -46.65 -9.98 2.86
C LYS A 1170 -46.60 -10.81 4.15
N ASP A 1171 -47.48 -10.50 5.10
CA ASP A 1171 -47.46 -11.04 6.45
C ASP A 1171 -48.53 -12.11 6.66
N VAL A 1172 -49.55 -12.21 5.79
CA VAL A 1172 -50.69 -13.14 5.97
C VAL A 1172 -50.23 -14.58 6.20
N GLN A 1173 -49.24 -15.06 5.46
CA GLN A 1173 -48.68 -16.41 5.64
C GLN A 1173 -47.95 -16.54 7.00
N ASN A 1174 -47.08 -15.59 7.34
CA ASN A 1174 -46.33 -15.58 8.60
C ASN A 1174 -47.27 -15.50 9.82
N VAL A 1175 -48.37 -14.74 9.71
CA VAL A 1175 -49.44 -14.70 10.71
C VAL A 1175 -50.15 -16.05 10.79
N ALA A 1176 -50.48 -16.70 9.67
CA ALA A 1176 -51.11 -18.02 9.67
C ALA A 1176 -50.20 -19.10 10.31
N ASP A 1177 -48.88 -19.01 10.10
CA ASP A 1177 -47.89 -19.96 10.63
C ASP A 1177 -47.60 -19.75 12.14
N GLU A 1178 -47.63 -18.51 12.64
CA GLU A 1178 -47.35 -18.17 14.05
C GLU A 1178 -48.61 -18.07 14.93
N LEU A 1179 -49.79 -17.82 14.37
CA LEU A 1179 -51.04 -17.72 15.14
C LEU A 1179 -51.36 -18.99 15.96
N PRO A 1180 -51.11 -20.23 15.51
CA PRO A 1180 -51.28 -21.42 16.35
C PRO A 1180 -50.46 -21.43 17.65
N LYS A 1181 -49.38 -20.64 17.73
CA LYS A 1181 -48.49 -20.53 18.90
C LYS A 1181 -48.82 -19.32 19.77
N LEU A 1182 -49.05 -18.17 19.14
CA LEU A 1182 -49.18 -16.86 19.81
C LEU A 1182 -50.64 -16.44 20.00
N GLY A 1183 -51.54 -16.81 19.08
CA GLY A 1183 -52.96 -16.48 19.09
C GLY A 1183 -53.73 -16.90 20.35
N PRO A 1184 -53.51 -18.10 20.93
CA PRO A 1184 -54.14 -18.51 22.18
C PRO A 1184 -53.92 -17.52 23.34
N GLN A 1185 -52.79 -16.82 23.37
CA GLN A 1185 -52.44 -15.86 24.43
C GLN A 1185 -53.31 -14.59 24.40
N ILE A 1186 -53.96 -14.30 23.26
CA ILE A 1186 -54.82 -13.12 23.03
C ILE A 1186 -56.24 -13.52 22.62
N GLY A 1187 -56.64 -14.78 22.87
CA GLY A 1187 -57.95 -15.30 22.51
C GLY A 1187 -58.27 -15.11 21.02
N TRP A 1188 -57.29 -15.37 20.15
CA TRP A 1188 -57.43 -15.30 18.70
C TRP A 1188 -56.98 -16.62 18.08
N ASP A 1189 -57.92 -17.37 17.53
CA ASP A 1189 -57.67 -18.61 16.82
C ASP A 1189 -58.41 -18.56 15.48
N LEU A 1190 -57.73 -18.96 14.41
CA LEU A 1190 -58.26 -19.02 13.04
C LEU A 1190 -57.89 -20.35 12.36
N ARG A 1191 -57.50 -21.38 13.13
CA ARG A 1191 -57.20 -22.71 12.58
C ARG A 1191 -58.44 -23.28 11.87
N PHE A 1192 -58.23 -23.77 10.65
CA PHE A 1192 -59.20 -24.44 9.80
C PHE A 1192 -59.15 -25.96 10.03
#